data_AF-A0A1H5WXB0-F1
#
_entry.id   AF-A0A1H5WXB0-F1
#
_cell.length_a   1.000
_cell.length_b   1.000
_cell.length_c   1.000
_cell.angle_alpha   90.00
_cell.angle_beta   90.00
_cell.angle_gamma   90.00
#
_symmetry.space_group_name_H-M   'P 1'
#
loop_
_entity.id
_entity.type
_entity.pdbx_description
1 polymer ?
#
loop_
_entity_poly.entity_id
_entity_poly.type
_entity_poly.pdbx_seq_one_letter_code
_entity_poly.pdbx_strand_id
1 'polypeptide(L)'
;MPLNRLLLWLTGSLILLGLGALILWPTGSGQALTEADETRSTPMQYHLRLGYNMPEGSVMHAAALRLAEQVKTVSDGRLLIDLYPNQALGNDHHMLEMARSGDLDMVLTPTAKLSISLPEMQYADLPFYFPSQDDVYALLDGEPGNLLLGRMARIGLVGLTFWGNGFKQFTANEALLTPEQFVGKRFRVMKSRLLKEQFEMLGAEAVPIDFHQVPAALRDGVVDGQENPLAAIVAVGIHKEQSHLILSSHAYLAYVLSVSESSFARLPASLQRLLIDSAREQTVWQRDETERREQDILQQIAESGVSIERLNEAQRQSFRDQLRPLVERFEPVIGADLIAPSDEYLRQRYAGDEVRLVGIDMDLSLASGQVGIEIKRGVELALQSVPELASVAMNNSGQPSRARRNMENFAANPRVIAALGGTSVATLREQLPLIDEVGIPVLLPWVVEARLFEQGDHASVFSIGMSSDHLAERIAATAVGKDARRVGLITENSTAGAELTEQLQRELRKQNLMLGGVVTVNLGDTQIDREQLQTLLNNSDYSVVALGRAEQSLALEQLAALDANQPILSLWQTSPALEAPLECLRTRFDQSAYDQLEQHYIEHYGAAPQIPAALARGYDAALLLAKSVEQLVSKELPLSRENLISQLEELPPVNGVIRRYEAVYTPTQHRALSAADYAVSQRSCRPDGDAAP
;
A
#
# COMPACT_ATOMS: atom_id res chain seq x y z
N MET A 1 43.07 -26.41 25.86
CA MET A 1 44.51 -26.62 25.58
C MET A 1 44.68 -27.96 24.89
N PRO A 2 45.66 -28.17 23.99
CA PRO A 2 46.44 -27.21 23.19
C PRO A 2 46.41 -27.57 21.67
N LEU A 3 46.62 -26.64 20.72
CA LEU A 3 47.85 -25.91 20.35
C LEU A 3 48.86 -26.76 19.56
N ASN A 4 49.02 -26.48 18.25
CA ASN A 4 50.20 -26.67 17.37
C ASN A 4 49.72 -26.58 15.90
N ARG A 5 50.36 -25.88 14.95
CA ARG A 5 51.64 -25.18 14.91
C ARG A 5 51.65 -24.21 13.73
N LEU A 6 52.18 -23.02 14.01
CA LEU A 6 52.71 -22.02 13.09
C LEU A 6 54.12 -22.51 12.69
N LEU A 7 54.45 -22.66 11.41
CA LEU A 7 55.82 -22.55 10.88
C LEU A 7 55.84 -22.68 9.34
N LEU A 8 56.80 -22.02 8.71
CA LEU A 8 57.19 -22.05 7.28
C LEU A 8 56.63 -20.91 6.41
N TRP A 9 56.99 -19.69 6.81
CA TRP A 9 57.57 -18.73 5.86
C TRP A 9 59.08 -18.99 5.77
N LEU A 10 59.67 -18.65 4.61
CA LEU A 10 61.10 -18.64 4.26
C LEU A 10 61.68 -19.95 3.72
N THR A 11 61.69 -20.10 2.39
CA THR A 11 62.91 -20.34 1.58
C THR A 11 62.53 -20.41 0.10
N GLY A 12 63.23 -19.66 -0.76
CA GLY A 12 63.27 -19.99 -2.19
C GLY A 12 63.18 -18.82 -3.16
N SER A 13 63.98 -17.77 -2.97
CA SER A 13 64.39 -16.95 -4.11
C SER A 13 65.73 -17.46 -4.63
N LEU A 14 65.82 -17.54 -5.95
CA LEU A 14 67.02 -17.40 -6.79
C LEU A 14 68.00 -18.58 -6.85
N ILE A 15 68.15 -19.14 -8.07
CA ILE A 15 69.36 -19.05 -8.93
C ILE A 15 69.65 -20.34 -9.77
N LEU A 16 69.59 -20.12 -11.10
CA LEU A 16 70.47 -20.58 -12.19
C LEU A 16 70.16 -21.84 -13.05
N LEU A 17 70.03 -21.52 -14.36
CA LEU A 17 70.65 -22.11 -15.57
C LEU A 17 70.29 -23.55 -15.97
N GLY A 18 69.98 -23.90 -17.21
CA GLY A 18 70.05 -23.21 -18.51
C GLY A 18 70.31 -24.25 -19.61
N LEU A 19 69.58 -24.22 -20.73
CA LEU A 19 69.82 -24.85 -22.06
C LEU A 19 68.46 -24.85 -22.81
N GLY A 20 68.21 -24.24 -23.98
CA GLY A 20 69.05 -23.64 -25.01
C GLY A 20 68.79 -24.32 -26.37
N ALA A 21 67.97 -23.71 -27.24
CA ALA A 21 68.03 -23.74 -28.73
C ALA A 21 66.80 -23.01 -29.33
N LEU A 22 66.91 -21.77 -29.85
CA LEU A 22 67.34 -21.35 -31.19
C LEU A 22 66.26 -21.50 -32.29
N ILE A 23 65.80 -20.37 -32.84
CA ILE A 23 65.71 -20.08 -34.30
C ILE A 23 65.53 -18.55 -34.52
N LEU A 24 66.63 -17.96 -35.01
CA LEU A 24 66.81 -16.90 -36.03
C LEU A 24 66.17 -15.47 -35.90
N TRP A 25 67.10 -14.51 -35.76
CA TRP A 25 67.03 -13.06 -36.11
C TRP A 25 67.11 -12.85 -37.65
N PRO A 26 66.88 -11.64 -38.27
CA PRO A 26 67.49 -10.37 -37.85
C PRO A 26 66.75 -9.02 -38.10
N THR A 27 67.14 -8.05 -37.25
CA THR A 27 67.47 -6.64 -37.52
C THR A 27 66.45 -5.62 -38.04
N GLY A 28 66.21 -4.59 -37.22
CA GLY A 28 65.75 -3.27 -37.63
C GLY A 28 65.94 -2.23 -36.51
N SER A 29 67.13 -1.62 -36.46
CA SER A 29 67.48 -0.31 -35.88
C SER A 29 66.85 0.12 -34.53
N GLY A 30 67.65 0.11 -33.47
CA GLY A 30 67.34 0.79 -32.21
C GLY A 30 67.40 2.32 -32.35
N GLN A 31 66.30 2.97 -31.97
CA GLN A 31 66.27 4.32 -31.42
C GLN A 31 65.82 4.22 -29.97
N ALA A 32 66.50 4.97 -29.10
CA ALA A 32 66.22 5.03 -27.67
C ALA A 32 64.74 5.38 -27.42
N LEU A 33 64.04 4.51 -26.69
CA LEU A 33 62.71 4.82 -26.18
C LEU A 33 62.87 5.83 -25.06
N THR A 34 62.59 7.10 -25.38
CA THR A 34 62.17 8.11 -24.42
C THR A 34 61.01 7.56 -23.60
N GLU A 35 61.14 7.59 -22.28
CA GLU A 35 60.03 7.39 -21.35
C GLU A 35 58.90 8.35 -21.75
N ALA A 36 57.83 7.78 -22.30
CA ALA A 36 56.60 8.51 -22.50
C ALA A 36 56.02 8.77 -21.11
N ASP A 37 56.03 10.04 -20.73
CA ASP A 37 55.27 10.60 -19.63
C ASP A 37 53.83 10.09 -19.75
N GLU A 38 53.44 9.16 -18.86
CA GLU A 38 52.05 8.73 -18.72
C GLU A 38 51.25 9.96 -18.28
N THR A 39 50.67 10.65 -19.26
CA THR A 39 49.64 11.66 -19.03
C THR A 39 48.58 11.04 -18.12
N ARG A 40 48.60 11.44 -16.84
CA ARG A 40 47.51 11.20 -15.88
C ARG A 40 46.22 11.68 -16.54
N SER A 41 45.42 10.75 -17.06
CA SER A 41 44.06 11.07 -17.49
C SER A 41 43.32 11.59 -16.26
N THR A 42 42.92 12.85 -16.26
CA THR A 42 42.10 13.42 -15.19
C THR A 42 40.87 12.51 -15.02
N PRO A 43 40.61 11.94 -13.82
CA PRO A 43 39.47 11.06 -13.64
C PRO A 43 38.18 11.80 -14.04
N MET A 44 37.33 11.12 -14.82
CA MET A 44 36.07 11.68 -15.31
C MET A 44 35.25 12.24 -14.13
N GLN A 45 34.91 13.54 -14.22
CA GLN A 45 34.10 14.23 -13.23
C GLN A 45 32.63 14.24 -13.68
N TYR A 46 31.75 13.89 -12.75
CA TYR A 46 30.30 13.95 -12.91
C TYR A 46 29.78 15.15 -12.14
N HIS A 47 29.01 16.00 -12.80
CA HIS A 47 28.41 17.19 -12.22
C HIS A 47 26.90 17.02 -12.22
N LEU A 48 26.28 17.11 -11.04
CA LEU A 48 24.84 17.04 -10.86
C LEU A 48 24.33 18.40 -10.39
N ARG A 49 23.25 18.90 -10.97
CA ARG A 49 22.58 20.13 -10.51
C ARG A 49 21.41 19.77 -9.60
N LEU A 50 21.37 20.34 -8.40
CA LEU A 50 20.31 20.15 -7.40
C LEU A 50 19.48 21.41 -7.23
N GLY A 51 18.21 21.36 -7.66
CA GLY A 51 17.23 22.45 -7.51
C GLY A 51 16.27 22.25 -6.34
N TYR A 52 15.96 23.32 -5.60
CA TYR A 52 14.98 23.31 -4.50
C TYR A 52 14.44 24.71 -4.14
N ASN A 53 13.31 24.73 -3.46
CA ASN A 53 12.58 25.97 -3.15
C ASN A 53 13.08 26.73 -1.91
N MET A 54 13.74 26.06 -0.98
CA MET A 54 14.15 26.67 0.29
C MET A 54 15.31 27.66 0.12
N PRO A 55 15.36 28.73 0.93
CA PRO A 55 16.41 29.74 0.86
C PRO A 55 17.74 29.29 1.46
N GLU A 56 18.81 30.02 1.13
CA GLU A 56 20.18 29.77 1.60
C GLU A 56 20.32 29.75 3.13
N GLY A 57 19.50 30.51 3.86
CA GLY A 57 19.50 30.52 5.32
C GLY A 57 18.85 29.30 5.99
N SER A 58 18.23 28.40 5.22
CA SER A 58 17.46 27.27 5.74
C SER A 58 18.33 26.08 6.17
N VAL A 59 17.80 25.23 7.05
CA VAL A 59 18.43 23.94 7.40
C VAL A 59 18.57 23.03 6.18
N MET A 60 17.60 23.03 5.27
CA MET A 60 17.68 22.25 4.03
C MET A 60 18.85 22.69 3.13
N HIS A 61 19.10 24.00 3.01
CA HIS A 61 20.27 24.48 2.27
C HIS A 61 21.57 24.07 2.96
N ALA A 62 21.65 24.18 4.29
CA ALA A 62 22.81 23.73 5.04
C ALA A 62 23.07 22.21 4.86
N ALA A 63 22.02 21.39 4.84
CA ALA A 63 22.12 19.96 4.56
C ALA A 63 22.59 19.69 3.11
N ALA A 64 22.10 20.46 2.14
CA ALA A 64 22.53 20.35 0.75
C ALA A 64 24.01 20.72 0.56
N LEU A 65 24.50 21.76 1.25
CA LEU A 65 25.93 22.10 1.28
C LEU A 65 26.78 20.97 1.86
N ARG A 66 26.34 20.37 2.96
CA ARG A 66 27.04 19.24 3.58
C ARG A 66 27.05 18.01 2.69
N LEU A 67 25.93 17.71 2.04
CA LEU A 67 25.84 16.62 1.06
C LEU A 67 26.82 16.84 -0.09
N ALA A 68 26.84 18.05 -0.68
CA ALA A 68 27.74 18.38 -1.78
C ALA A 68 29.22 18.21 -1.37
N GLU A 69 29.61 18.69 -0.19
CA GLU A 69 30.98 18.58 0.30
C GLU A 69 31.36 17.13 0.66
N GLN A 70 30.44 16.38 1.28
CA GLN A 70 30.66 14.97 1.59
C GLN A 70 30.85 14.16 0.31
N VAL A 71 29.95 14.31 -0.66
CA VAL A 71 30.01 13.58 -1.93
C VAL A 71 31.30 13.91 -2.67
N LYS A 72 31.70 15.18 -2.72
CA LYS A 72 32.98 15.61 -3.29
C LYS A 72 34.17 14.97 -2.57
N THR A 73 34.18 14.98 -1.24
CA THR A 73 35.28 14.45 -0.44
C THR A 73 35.41 12.93 -0.60
N VAL A 74 34.32 12.19 -0.42
CA VAL A 74 34.32 10.72 -0.46
C VAL A 74 34.57 10.19 -1.88
N SER A 75 34.24 10.98 -2.91
CA SER A 75 34.47 10.61 -4.31
C SER A 75 35.81 11.08 -4.87
N ASP A 76 36.69 11.68 -4.06
CA ASP A 76 37.94 12.32 -4.49
C ASP A 76 37.72 13.34 -5.63
N GLY A 77 36.63 14.10 -5.55
CA GLY A 77 36.24 15.11 -6.53
C GLY A 77 35.66 14.56 -7.83
N ARG A 78 35.37 13.25 -7.91
CA ARG A 78 34.75 12.62 -9.10
C ARG A 78 33.26 12.92 -9.24
N LEU A 79 32.56 13.21 -8.14
CA LEU A 79 31.16 13.60 -8.14
C LEU A 79 31.01 14.96 -7.45
N LEU A 80 30.40 15.90 -8.16
CA LEU A 80 30.17 17.27 -7.72
C LEU A 80 28.67 17.58 -7.81
N ILE A 81 28.17 18.34 -6.84
CA ILE A 81 26.76 18.75 -6.78
C ILE A 81 26.69 20.28 -6.73
N ASP A 82 26.13 20.88 -7.77
CA ASP A 82 25.87 22.31 -7.86
C ASP A 82 24.48 22.64 -7.29
N LEU A 83 24.40 23.61 -6.39
CA LEU A 83 23.17 23.93 -5.67
C LEU A 83 22.45 25.13 -6.26
N TYR A 84 21.14 24.97 -6.46
CA TYR A 84 20.24 26.01 -6.96
C TYR A 84 19.07 26.21 -5.97
N PRO A 85 19.29 26.95 -4.86
CA PRO A 85 18.26 27.25 -3.86
C PRO A 85 17.22 28.25 -4.39
N ASN A 86 16.24 28.63 -3.55
CA ASN A 86 15.31 29.73 -3.82
C ASN A 86 14.49 29.61 -5.12
N GLN A 87 14.15 28.39 -5.56
CA GLN A 87 13.46 28.19 -6.84
C GLN A 87 14.22 28.82 -8.03
N ALA A 88 15.57 28.87 -7.98
CA ALA A 88 16.39 29.54 -8.99
C ALA A 88 16.25 28.94 -10.41
N LEU A 89 15.83 27.68 -10.52
CA LEU A 89 15.58 26.99 -11.78
C LEU A 89 14.08 26.93 -12.14
N GLY A 90 13.24 27.67 -11.42
CA GLY A 90 11.78 27.65 -11.56
C GLY A 90 11.10 27.10 -10.31
N ASN A 91 9.77 27.10 -10.32
CA ASN A 91 9.00 26.60 -9.19
C ASN A 91 9.14 25.07 -9.03
N ASP A 92 8.70 24.54 -7.89
CA ASP A 92 8.82 23.10 -7.58
C ASP A 92 8.26 22.18 -8.66
N HIS A 93 7.15 22.55 -9.31
CA HIS A 93 6.57 21.75 -10.39
C HIS A 93 7.46 21.77 -11.64
N HIS A 94 7.97 22.94 -12.03
CA HIS A 94 8.87 23.07 -13.16
C HIS A 94 10.18 22.28 -12.93
N MET A 95 10.80 22.42 -11.76
CA MET A 95 12.01 21.67 -11.42
C MET A 95 11.75 20.15 -11.40
N LEU A 96 10.59 19.71 -10.90
CA LEU A 96 10.19 18.31 -10.95
C LEU A 96 10.11 17.80 -12.40
N GLU A 97 9.40 18.51 -13.29
CA GLU A 97 9.30 18.12 -14.70
C GLU A 97 10.66 18.11 -15.41
N MET A 98 11.54 19.08 -15.12
CA MET A 98 12.92 19.07 -15.62
C MET A 98 13.69 17.84 -15.13
N ALA A 99 13.49 17.41 -13.89
CA ALA A 99 14.14 16.21 -13.37
C ALA A 99 13.61 14.94 -14.04
N ARG A 100 12.30 14.87 -14.28
CA ARG A 100 11.66 13.76 -15.00
C ARG A 100 12.15 13.65 -16.45
N SER A 101 12.43 14.77 -17.13
CA SER A 101 12.97 14.78 -18.49
C SER A 101 14.50 14.58 -18.54
N GLY A 102 15.20 14.71 -17.41
CA GLY A 102 16.67 14.68 -17.36
C GLY A 102 17.34 16.03 -17.62
N ASP A 103 16.56 17.10 -17.77
CA ASP A 103 17.06 18.48 -17.91
C ASP A 103 17.55 19.08 -16.58
N LEU A 104 17.23 18.44 -15.45
CA LEU A 104 17.77 18.71 -14.11
C LEU A 104 18.18 17.37 -13.46
N ASP A 105 19.34 17.32 -12.82
CA ASP A 105 19.88 16.05 -12.34
C ASP A 105 19.26 15.62 -11.01
N MET A 106 19.04 16.56 -10.10
CA MET A 106 18.52 16.30 -8.76
C MET A 106 17.49 17.35 -8.33
N VAL A 107 16.50 16.91 -7.56
CA VAL A 107 15.49 17.79 -6.96
C VAL A 107 15.20 17.39 -5.53
N LEU A 108 14.96 18.39 -4.69
CA LEU A 108 14.40 18.23 -3.35
C LEU A 108 13.00 18.82 -3.35
N THR A 109 11.98 17.96 -3.34
CA THR A 109 10.59 18.36 -3.58
C THR A 109 9.70 18.05 -2.36
N PRO A 110 8.82 18.96 -1.92
CA PRO A 110 7.89 18.67 -0.83
C PRO A 110 6.95 17.52 -1.21
N THR A 111 6.69 16.61 -0.28
CA THR A 111 5.80 15.44 -0.49
C THR A 111 4.41 15.85 -0.97
N ALA A 112 3.84 16.90 -0.39
CA ALA A 112 2.56 17.48 -0.81
C ALA A 112 2.52 17.87 -2.29
N LYS A 113 3.63 18.39 -2.85
CA LYS A 113 3.69 18.79 -4.28
C LYS A 113 4.00 17.60 -5.20
N LEU A 114 4.76 16.61 -4.72
CA LEU A 114 4.96 15.35 -5.45
C LEU A 114 3.66 14.58 -5.66
N SER A 115 2.67 14.77 -4.78
CA SER A 115 1.34 14.13 -4.87
C SER A 115 0.63 14.30 -6.21
N ILE A 116 0.92 15.36 -6.96
CA ILE A 116 0.34 15.60 -8.30
C ILE A 116 0.75 14.48 -9.27
N SER A 117 2.00 14.02 -9.17
CA SER A 117 2.58 12.97 -10.02
C SER A 117 2.53 11.59 -9.38
N LEU A 118 2.60 11.53 -8.05
CA LEU A 118 2.58 10.31 -7.24
C LEU A 118 1.65 10.52 -6.05
N PRO A 119 0.34 10.25 -6.20
CA PRO A 119 -0.66 10.52 -5.17
C PRO A 119 -0.33 9.96 -3.79
N GLU A 120 0.47 8.89 -3.74
CA GLU A 120 0.89 8.22 -2.51
C GLU A 120 1.83 9.05 -1.63
N MET A 121 2.47 10.08 -2.21
CA MET A 121 3.28 11.03 -1.45
C MET A 121 2.48 11.88 -0.46
N GLN A 122 1.14 11.80 -0.48
CA GLN A 122 0.28 12.42 0.54
C GLN A 122 0.33 11.72 1.90
N TYR A 123 1.03 10.58 2.01
CA TYR A 123 1.16 9.78 3.23
C TYR A 123 1.55 10.60 4.47
N ALA A 124 2.63 11.38 4.41
CA ALA A 124 3.08 12.18 5.56
C ALA A 124 2.13 13.36 5.89
N ASP A 125 1.33 13.79 4.92
CA ASP A 125 0.40 14.91 5.04
C ASP A 125 -0.95 14.51 5.68
N LEU A 126 -1.15 13.23 6.02
CA LEU A 126 -2.37 12.74 6.67
C LEU A 126 -2.60 13.47 8.01
N PRO A 127 -3.76 14.14 8.19
CA PRO A 127 -3.99 14.96 9.37
C PRO A 127 -4.16 14.11 10.62
N PHE A 128 -3.37 14.41 11.63
CA PHE A 128 -3.30 13.80 12.96
C PHE A 128 -3.05 12.29 12.97
N TYR A 129 -2.57 11.74 11.85
CA TYR A 129 -2.26 10.33 11.73
C TYR A 129 -1.01 9.94 12.52
N PHE A 130 0.04 10.77 12.46
CA PHE A 130 1.29 10.52 13.18
C PHE A 130 1.27 11.20 14.56
N PRO A 131 1.45 10.43 15.66
CA PRO A 131 1.44 11.00 17.02
C PRO A 131 2.65 11.88 17.31
N SER A 132 3.82 11.53 16.79
CA SER A 132 5.08 12.24 17.04
C SER A 132 6.01 12.25 15.83
N GLN A 133 7.06 13.06 15.91
CA GLN A 133 8.07 13.18 14.86
C GLN A 133 8.90 11.90 14.73
N ASP A 134 9.21 11.26 15.86
CA ASP A 134 9.89 9.97 15.89
C ASP A 134 9.10 8.89 15.13
N ASP A 135 7.77 8.90 15.24
CA ASP A 135 6.93 7.95 14.51
C ASP A 135 6.95 8.22 13.00
N VAL A 136 6.91 9.49 12.60
CA VAL A 136 7.07 9.86 11.19
C VAL A 136 8.41 9.34 10.66
N TYR A 137 9.50 9.55 11.40
CA TYR A 137 10.83 9.12 10.98
C TYR A 137 10.97 7.60 10.92
N ALA A 138 10.49 6.89 11.94
CA ALA A 138 10.49 5.44 11.95
C ALA A 138 9.75 4.86 10.73
N LEU A 139 8.63 5.47 10.34
CA LEU A 139 7.83 5.01 9.20
C LEU A 139 8.42 5.42 7.84
N LEU A 140 8.95 6.65 7.72
CA LEU A 140 9.61 7.12 6.50
C LEU A 140 11.00 6.50 6.26
N ASP A 141 11.64 5.97 7.29
CA ASP A 141 12.90 5.23 7.14
C ASP A 141 12.67 3.71 7.07
N GLY A 142 11.49 3.26 7.48
CA GLY A 142 11.05 1.87 7.48
C GLY A 142 10.42 1.41 6.16
N GLU A 143 9.59 0.37 6.24
CA GLU A 143 8.93 -0.21 5.06
C GLU A 143 8.05 0.79 4.28
N PRO A 144 7.18 1.61 4.91
CA PRO A 144 6.36 2.58 4.18
C PRO A 144 7.19 3.57 3.36
N GLY A 145 8.25 4.13 3.95
CA GLY A 145 9.14 5.04 3.25
C GLY A 145 9.90 4.39 2.11
N ASN A 146 10.39 3.17 2.28
CA ASN A 146 11.06 2.43 1.20
C ASN A 146 10.12 2.16 0.01
N LEU A 147 8.86 1.81 0.28
CA LEU A 147 7.83 1.67 -0.77
C LEU A 147 7.61 2.99 -1.51
N LEU A 148 7.48 4.11 -0.79
CA LEU A 148 7.33 5.44 -1.39
C LEU A 148 8.54 5.85 -2.25
N LEU A 149 9.77 5.64 -1.76
CA LEU A 149 10.98 5.94 -2.54
C LEU A 149 11.09 5.06 -3.79
N GLY A 150 10.75 3.78 -3.68
CA GLY A 150 10.72 2.86 -4.84
C GLY A 150 9.69 3.27 -5.90
N ARG A 151 8.55 3.83 -5.48
CA ARG A 151 7.50 4.33 -6.38
C ARG A 151 7.91 5.55 -7.19
N MET A 152 9.00 6.25 -6.84
CA MET A 152 9.57 7.34 -7.64
C MET A 152 9.93 6.91 -9.06
N ALA A 153 10.27 5.64 -9.26
CA ALA A 153 10.61 5.11 -10.58
C ALA A 153 9.44 5.23 -11.59
N ARG A 154 8.18 5.20 -11.12
CA ARG A 154 6.99 5.39 -11.97
C ARG A 154 6.96 6.77 -12.64
N ILE A 155 7.73 7.72 -12.14
CA ILE A 155 7.83 9.07 -12.70
C ILE A 155 9.24 9.39 -13.22
N GLY A 156 10.09 8.38 -13.44
CA GLY A 156 11.42 8.58 -14.00
C GLY A 156 12.43 9.16 -13.00
N LEU A 157 12.22 8.96 -11.70
CA LEU A 157 13.09 9.47 -10.63
C LEU A 157 13.55 8.34 -9.71
N VAL A 158 14.77 8.45 -9.19
CA VAL A 158 15.31 7.62 -8.12
C VAL A 158 15.18 8.39 -6.81
N GLY A 159 14.32 7.91 -5.89
CA GLY A 159 14.21 8.46 -4.54
C GLY A 159 15.39 8.05 -3.66
N LEU A 160 16.13 9.01 -3.10
CA LEU A 160 17.30 8.73 -2.25
C LEU A 160 16.94 8.61 -0.77
N THR A 161 16.17 9.58 -0.26
CA THR A 161 15.84 9.72 1.16
C THR A 161 14.74 10.77 1.39
N PHE A 162 14.16 10.79 2.59
CA PHE A 162 13.25 11.83 3.06
C PHE A 162 13.96 12.81 4.01
N TRP A 163 13.94 14.10 3.70
CA TRP A 163 14.35 15.17 4.62
C TRP A 163 13.14 15.73 5.37
N GLY A 164 13.36 16.14 6.62
CA GLY A 164 12.32 16.63 7.51
C GLY A 164 12.19 18.15 7.46
N ASN A 165 10.98 18.68 7.20
CA ASN A 165 10.68 20.10 7.39
C ASN A 165 9.94 20.36 8.71
N GLY A 166 9.25 19.35 9.24
CA GLY A 166 8.55 19.38 10.54
C GLY A 166 7.03 19.31 10.42
N PHE A 167 6.37 19.32 11.58
CA PHE A 167 4.91 19.40 11.65
C PHE A 167 4.40 20.78 11.23
N LYS A 168 3.34 20.78 10.42
CA LYS A 168 2.64 21.97 9.96
C LYS A 168 1.83 22.60 11.08
N GLN A 169 1.83 23.93 11.07
CA GLN A 169 1.12 24.80 12.00
C GLN A 169 0.21 25.72 11.18
N PHE A 170 -0.89 26.20 11.77
CA PHE A 170 -1.76 27.18 11.10
C PHE A 170 -1.28 28.59 11.40
N THR A 171 -1.42 29.50 10.44
CA THR A 171 -1.35 30.95 10.70
C THR A 171 -2.57 31.64 10.12
N ALA A 172 -3.00 32.69 10.80
CA ALA A 172 -4.08 33.56 10.38
C ALA A 172 -3.91 34.96 11.01
N ASN A 173 -4.88 35.84 10.76
CA ASN A 173 -4.97 37.13 11.45
C ASN A 173 -5.92 37.12 12.67
N GLU A 174 -6.29 35.93 13.14
CA GLU A 174 -7.08 35.69 14.36
C GLU A 174 -6.77 34.28 14.92
N ALA A 175 -7.20 34.02 16.16
CA ALA A 175 -7.07 32.72 16.82
C ALA A 175 -8.02 31.67 16.20
N LEU A 176 -7.45 30.58 15.68
CA LEU A 176 -8.20 29.46 15.05
C LEU A 176 -8.00 28.16 15.83
N LEU A 177 -8.72 28.05 16.94
CA LEU A 177 -8.59 26.99 17.94
C LEU A 177 -9.63 25.87 17.81
N THR A 178 -10.68 26.05 17.00
CA THR A 178 -11.68 25.02 16.69
C THR A 178 -11.99 24.96 15.19
N PRO A 179 -12.47 23.81 14.67
CA PRO A 179 -12.83 23.65 13.26
C PRO A 179 -13.82 24.70 12.74
N GLU A 180 -14.83 25.08 13.52
CA GLU A 180 -15.89 26.01 13.12
C GLU A 180 -15.35 27.40 12.79
N GLN A 181 -14.20 27.75 13.38
CA GLN A 181 -13.55 29.03 13.12
C GLN A 181 -12.91 29.08 11.73
N PHE A 182 -12.83 27.99 10.97
CA PHE A 182 -12.34 28.02 9.59
C PHE A 182 -13.45 28.34 8.57
N VAL A 183 -14.71 28.26 8.96
CA VAL A 183 -15.86 28.40 8.05
C VAL A 183 -15.84 29.73 7.31
N GLY A 184 -15.89 29.67 5.98
CA GLY A 184 -15.93 30.83 5.10
C GLY A 184 -14.59 31.56 4.94
N LYS A 185 -13.50 31.05 5.51
CA LYS A 185 -12.15 31.62 5.33
C LYS A 185 -11.47 31.03 4.10
N ARG A 186 -10.56 31.78 3.50
CA ARG A 186 -9.72 31.34 2.38
C ARG A 186 -8.35 30.95 2.90
N PHE A 187 -7.99 29.69 2.74
CA PHE A 187 -6.71 29.16 3.19
C PHE A 187 -5.80 28.85 2.01
N ARG A 188 -4.60 29.40 2.04
CA ARG A 188 -3.58 29.00 1.09
C ARG A 188 -3.15 27.56 1.38
N VAL A 189 -3.14 26.74 0.34
CA VAL A 189 -2.61 25.37 0.36
C VAL A 189 -1.52 25.16 -0.68
N MET A 190 -0.69 24.13 -0.49
CA MET A 190 0.09 23.58 -1.60
C MET A 190 -0.86 22.88 -2.58
N LYS A 191 -0.43 22.70 -3.83
CA LYS A 191 -1.18 21.92 -4.82
C LYS A 191 -1.19 20.43 -4.40
N SER A 192 -2.22 20.04 -3.65
CA SER A 192 -2.45 18.69 -3.15
C SER A 192 -3.96 18.49 -2.98
N ARG A 193 -4.45 17.31 -3.38
CA ARG A 193 -5.87 16.96 -3.24
C ARG A 193 -6.24 16.80 -1.77
N LEU A 194 -5.40 16.13 -0.98
CA LEU A 194 -5.61 15.96 0.46
C LEU A 194 -5.70 17.29 1.19
N LEU A 195 -4.79 18.23 0.91
CA LEU A 195 -4.81 19.53 1.59
C LEU A 195 -6.03 20.36 1.20
N LYS A 196 -6.48 20.25 -0.06
CA LYS A 196 -7.73 20.86 -0.49
C LYS A 196 -8.90 20.31 0.32
N GLU A 197 -9.06 18.98 0.36
CA GLU A 197 -10.15 18.33 1.10
C GLU A 197 -10.05 18.59 2.62
N GLN A 198 -8.84 18.71 3.18
CA GLN A 198 -8.62 19.07 4.58
C GLN A 198 -9.28 20.40 4.96
N PHE A 199 -9.03 21.46 4.19
CA PHE A 199 -9.61 22.77 4.51
C PHE A 199 -11.09 22.85 4.12
N GLU A 200 -11.53 22.18 3.06
CA GLU A 200 -12.95 22.09 2.70
C GLU A 200 -13.77 21.39 3.80
N MET A 201 -13.20 20.35 4.44
CA MET A 201 -13.82 19.69 5.60
C MET A 201 -13.88 20.58 6.85
N LEU A 202 -13.03 21.60 6.96
CA LEU A 202 -13.12 22.64 8.00
C LEU A 202 -14.07 23.79 7.59
N GLY A 203 -14.71 23.71 6.42
CA GLY A 203 -15.59 24.75 5.88
C GLY A 203 -14.85 25.96 5.27
N ALA A 204 -13.54 25.86 5.07
CA ALA A 204 -12.72 26.87 4.41
C ALA A 204 -12.63 26.64 2.89
N GLU A 205 -12.37 27.71 2.14
CA GLU A 205 -11.98 27.66 0.73
C GLU A 205 -10.47 27.42 0.62
N ALA A 206 -10.05 26.31 0.01
CA ALA A 206 -8.64 26.03 -0.23
C ALA A 206 -8.14 26.68 -1.53
N VAL A 207 -7.19 27.59 -1.43
CA VAL A 207 -6.62 28.34 -2.57
C VAL A 207 -5.17 27.92 -2.84
N PRO A 208 -4.88 27.23 -3.95
CA PRO A 208 -3.52 26.80 -4.26
C PRO A 208 -2.66 27.99 -4.72
N ILE A 209 -1.62 28.33 -3.95
CA ILE A 209 -0.69 29.45 -4.25
C ILE A 209 0.76 28.96 -4.12
N ASP A 210 1.64 29.37 -5.04
CA ASP A 210 3.05 28.99 -5.01
C ASP A 210 3.75 29.50 -3.75
N PHE A 211 4.76 28.75 -3.28
CA PHE A 211 5.39 28.97 -1.98
C PHE A 211 5.99 30.38 -1.81
N HIS A 212 6.65 30.90 -2.84
CA HIS A 212 7.26 32.24 -2.76
C HIS A 212 6.25 33.38 -2.99
N GLN A 213 5.02 33.07 -3.38
CA GLN A 213 3.93 34.05 -3.54
C GLN A 213 3.07 34.20 -2.28
N VAL A 214 3.23 33.30 -1.31
CA VAL A 214 2.40 33.27 -0.08
C VAL A 214 2.46 34.58 0.70
N PRO A 215 3.62 35.20 0.98
CA PRO A 215 3.67 36.43 1.76
C PRO A 215 2.87 37.57 1.11
N ALA A 216 3.00 37.74 -0.22
CA ALA A 216 2.23 38.74 -0.96
C ALA A 216 0.72 38.44 -0.91
N ALA A 217 0.32 37.18 -1.09
CA ALA A 217 -1.08 36.78 -1.03
C ALA A 217 -1.72 37.02 0.36
N LEU A 218 -0.96 36.82 1.44
CA LEU A 218 -1.42 37.11 2.81
C LEU A 218 -1.51 38.63 3.05
N ARG A 219 -0.48 39.38 2.64
CA ARG A 219 -0.45 40.84 2.78
C ARG A 219 -1.58 41.54 2.04
N ASP A 220 -1.85 41.09 0.82
CA ASP A 220 -2.87 41.66 -0.07
C ASP A 220 -4.28 41.14 0.27
N GLY A 221 -4.42 40.24 1.25
CA GLY A 221 -5.71 39.68 1.66
C GLY A 221 -6.36 38.78 0.60
N VAL A 222 -5.56 38.15 -0.27
CA VAL A 222 -6.04 37.13 -1.22
C VAL A 222 -6.46 35.85 -0.48
N VAL A 223 -5.78 35.56 0.63
CA VAL A 223 -6.08 34.48 1.56
C VAL A 223 -6.00 34.99 3.00
N ASP A 224 -6.76 34.39 3.90
CA ASP A 224 -6.89 34.79 5.30
C ASP A 224 -5.87 34.06 6.20
N GLY A 225 -5.38 32.90 5.75
CA GLY A 225 -4.42 32.09 6.47
C GLY A 225 -3.72 31.05 5.60
N GLN A 226 -2.84 30.26 6.21
CA GLN A 226 -2.11 29.17 5.57
C GLN A 226 -1.70 28.09 6.58
N GLU A 227 -1.13 26.99 6.08
CA GLU A 227 -0.39 26.00 6.88
C GLU A 227 1.06 25.83 6.40
N ASN A 228 2.00 25.69 7.34
CA ASN A 228 3.39 25.31 7.06
C ASN A 228 4.13 24.90 8.34
N PRO A 229 5.26 24.17 8.24
CA PRO A 229 6.18 24.02 9.35
C PRO A 229 6.84 25.35 9.74
N LEU A 230 7.29 25.44 10.99
CA LEU A 230 7.88 26.66 11.55
C LEU A 230 9.06 27.19 10.73
N ALA A 231 9.94 26.29 10.27
CA ALA A 231 11.09 26.65 9.43
C ALA A 231 10.66 27.33 8.12
N ALA A 232 9.59 26.85 7.48
CA ALA A 232 9.06 27.46 6.25
C ALA A 232 8.39 28.82 6.52
N ILE A 233 7.68 28.96 7.64
CA ILE A 233 7.04 30.21 8.06
C ILE A 233 8.07 31.34 8.22
N VAL A 234 9.22 31.04 8.80
CA VAL A 234 10.33 32.01 8.92
C VAL A 234 11.05 32.21 7.60
N ALA A 235 11.37 31.12 6.89
CA ALA A 235 12.19 31.15 5.68
C ALA A 235 11.71 32.14 4.61
N VAL A 236 10.40 32.24 4.40
CA VAL A 236 9.82 33.17 3.41
C VAL A 236 9.07 34.35 4.04
N GLY A 237 9.15 34.52 5.37
CA GLY A 237 8.61 35.70 6.05
C GLY A 237 7.09 35.72 6.28
N ILE A 238 6.41 34.56 6.32
CA ILE A 238 4.97 34.46 6.58
C ILE A 238 4.59 35.09 7.93
N HIS A 239 5.43 34.90 8.96
CA HIS A 239 5.24 35.50 10.30
C HIS A 239 5.18 37.05 10.30
N LYS A 240 5.60 37.71 9.22
CA LYS A 240 5.52 39.18 9.11
C LYS A 240 4.16 39.67 8.60
N GLU A 241 3.38 38.78 8.01
CA GLU A 241 2.10 39.10 7.35
C GLU A 241 0.90 38.47 8.09
N GLN A 242 1.15 37.84 9.25
CA GLN A 242 0.17 37.08 10.02
C GLN A 242 0.33 37.39 11.50
N SER A 243 -0.77 37.71 12.19
CA SER A 243 -0.72 38.08 13.61
C SER A 243 -0.81 36.90 14.57
N HIS A 244 -1.25 35.73 14.11
CA HIS A 244 -1.43 34.53 14.95
C HIS A 244 -0.74 33.29 14.35
N LEU A 245 -0.10 32.51 15.22
CA LEU A 245 0.43 31.18 14.95
C LEU A 245 -0.25 30.18 15.89
N ILE A 246 -0.95 29.20 15.34
CA ILE A 246 -1.59 28.13 16.10
C ILE A 246 -0.74 26.87 15.95
N LEU A 247 -0.14 26.45 17.07
CA LEU A 247 0.65 25.22 17.19
C LEU A 247 -0.27 23.99 17.17
N SER A 248 -0.82 23.69 15.99
CA SER A 248 -1.72 22.57 15.76
C SER A 248 -0.99 21.24 15.59
N SER A 249 0.22 21.24 15.04
CA SER A 249 1.01 20.04 14.70
C SER A 249 0.13 18.95 14.08
N HIS A 250 -0.63 19.37 13.07
CA HIS A 250 -1.76 18.60 12.55
C HIS A 250 -1.34 17.65 11.44
N ALA A 251 -0.22 17.85 10.74
CA ALA A 251 0.28 16.94 9.72
C ALA A 251 1.77 17.21 9.47
N TYR A 252 2.50 16.24 8.91
CA TYR A 252 3.94 16.37 8.70
C TYR A 252 4.27 16.74 7.25
N LEU A 253 5.18 17.69 7.05
CA LEU A 253 5.70 17.99 5.71
C LEU A 253 7.13 17.46 5.57
N ALA A 254 7.29 16.42 4.76
CA ALA A 254 8.61 15.92 4.37
C ALA A 254 9.00 16.43 2.97
N TYR A 255 10.27 16.26 2.63
CA TYR A 255 10.80 16.47 1.29
C TYR A 255 11.47 15.19 0.80
N VAL A 256 11.33 14.87 -0.47
CA VAL A 256 12.06 13.76 -1.08
C VAL A 256 13.25 14.32 -1.82
N LEU A 257 14.45 13.89 -1.46
CA LEU A 257 15.64 14.10 -2.27
C LEU A 257 15.67 13.01 -3.34
N SER A 258 15.67 13.41 -4.61
CA SER A 258 15.61 12.49 -5.74
C SER A 258 16.54 12.90 -6.88
N VAL A 259 16.86 11.93 -7.72
CA VAL A 259 17.73 12.08 -8.90
C VAL A 259 16.94 11.66 -10.13
N SER A 260 17.10 12.34 -11.26
CA SER A 260 16.62 11.84 -12.55
C SER A 260 17.15 10.44 -12.82
N GLU A 261 16.32 9.49 -13.23
CA GLU A 261 16.79 8.15 -13.61
C GLU A 261 17.85 8.22 -14.71
N SER A 262 17.68 9.14 -15.67
CA SER A 262 18.64 9.35 -16.75
C SER A 262 19.99 9.84 -16.23
N SER A 263 20.01 10.73 -15.24
CA SER A 263 21.25 11.23 -14.62
C SER A 263 21.89 10.20 -13.72
N PHE A 264 21.08 9.47 -12.95
CA PHE A 264 21.55 8.40 -12.09
C PHE A 264 22.20 7.27 -12.89
N ALA A 265 21.61 6.87 -14.02
CA ALA A 265 22.12 5.82 -14.90
C ALA A 265 23.48 6.15 -15.55
N ARG A 266 23.84 7.44 -15.68
CA ARG A 266 25.16 7.86 -16.19
C ARG A 266 26.28 7.66 -15.16
N LEU A 267 25.94 7.58 -13.87
CA LEU A 267 26.92 7.37 -12.81
C LEU A 267 27.37 5.90 -12.77
N PRO A 268 28.67 5.62 -12.58
CA PRO A 268 29.14 4.29 -12.23
C PRO A 268 28.47 3.80 -10.94
N ALA A 269 28.22 2.49 -10.83
CA ALA A 269 27.55 1.89 -9.67
C ALA A 269 28.18 2.28 -8.31
N SER A 270 29.50 2.50 -8.26
CA SER A 270 30.18 2.99 -7.06
C SER A 270 29.76 4.41 -6.66
N LEU A 271 29.58 5.31 -7.63
CA LEU A 271 29.13 6.69 -7.38
C LEU A 271 27.63 6.76 -7.11
N GLN A 272 26.83 5.89 -7.74
CA GLN A 272 25.42 5.71 -7.39
C GLN A 272 25.23 5.35 -5.92
N ARG A 273 25.97 4.34 -5.45
CA ARG A 273 25.94 3.90 -4.05
C ARG A 273 26.45 4.98 -3.10
N LEU A 274 27.57 5.62 -3.43
CA LEU A 274 28.12 6.73 -2.65
C LEU A 274 27.12 7.87 -2.48
N LEU A 275 26.39 8.24 -3.54
CA LEU A 275 25.37 9.29 -3.48
C LEU A 275 24.20 8.90 -2.56
N ILE A 276 23.69 7.67 -2.67
CA ILE A 276 22.62 7.16 -1.79
C ILE A 276 23.07 7.15 -0.34
N ASP A 277 24.25 6.59 -0.04
CA ASP A 277 24.77 6.47 1.31
C ASP A 277 25.01 7.86 1.93
N SER A 278 25.63 8.78 1.19
CA SER A 278 25.85 10.17 1.63
C SER A 278 24.54 10.91 1.90
N ALA A 279 23.52 10.73 1.04
CA ALA A 279 22.21 11.34 1.22
C ALA A 279 21.51 10.86 2.51
N ARG A 280 21.58 9.55 2.78
CA ARG A 280 21.02 8.94 4.00
C ARG A 280 21.76 9.38 5.26
N GLU A 281 23.09 9.47 5.22
CA GLU A 281 23.87 10.00 6.35
C GLU A 281 23.52 11.46 6.67
N GLN A 282 23.41 12.31 5.64
CA GLN A 282 23.02 13.71 5.85
C GLN A 282 21.56 13.89 6.28
N THR A 283 20.70 12.89 6.08
CA THR A 283 19.30 12.93 6.54
C THR A 283 19.23 13.00 8.06
N VAL A 284 20.04 12.22 8.77
CA VAL A 284 20.08 12.22 10.25
C VAL A 284 20.47 13.60 10.75
N TRP A 285 21.59 14.14 10.26
CA TRP A 285 22.05 15.47 10.64
C TRP A 285 21.01 16.56 10.32
N GLN A 286 20.37 16.46 9.15
CA GLN A 286 19.39 17.45 8.72
C GLN A 286 18.17 17.49 9.64
N ARG A 287 17.67 16.33 10.08
CA ARG A 287 16.52 16.22 10.99
C ARG A 287 16.88 16.71 12.39
N ASP A 288 18.03 16.30 12.92
CA ASP A 288 18.54 16.79 14.23
C ASP A 288 18.70 18.31 14.25
N GLU A 289 19.24 18.88 13.17
CA GLU A 289 19.43 20.34 13.06
C GLU A 289 18.11 21.09 12.89
N THR A 290 17.11 20.50 12.21
CA THR A 290 15.76 21.07 12.14
C THR A 290 15.16 21.16 13.54
N GLU A 291 15.20 20.07 14.31
CA GLU A 291 14.70 20.04 15.70
C GLU A 291 15.41 21.03 16.60
N ARG A 292 16.75 21.05 16.53
CA ARG A 292 17.57 21.94 17.35
C ARG A 292 17.21 23.41 17.13
N ARG A 293 16.82 23.79 15.92
CA ARG A 293 16.46 25.18 15.57
C ARG A 293 15.00 25.54 15.85
N GLU A 294 14.11 24.59 16.15
CA GLU A 294 12.69 24.90 16.32
C GLU A 294 12.44 25.89 17.46
N GLN A 295 13.16 25.77 18.57
CA GLN A 295 13.03 26.69 19.71
C GLN A 295 13.46 28.12 19.35
N ASP A 296 14.60 28.26 18.67
CA ASP A 296 15.10 29.56 18.18
C ASP A 296 14.11 30.19 17.18
N ILE A 297 13.51 29.37 16.31
CA ILE A 297 12.51 29.80 15.33
C ILE A 297 11.23 30.29 16.04
N LEU A 298 10.74 29.58 17.06
CA LEU A 298 9.58 30.03 17.83
C LEU A 298 9.86 31.34 18.57
N GLN A 299 11.05 31.49 19.13
CA GLN A 299 11.46 32.74 19.77
C GLN A 299 11.48 33.88 18.74
N GLN A 300 12.05 33.65 17.55
CA GLN A 300 12.05 34.64 16.48
C GLN A 300 10.63 35.07 16.06
N ILE A 301 9.69 34.12 15.96
CA ILE A 301 8.28 34.41 15.65
C ILE A 301 7.62 35.23 16.77
N ALA A 302 7.88 34.89 18.03
CA ALA A 302 7.34 35.64 19.17
C ALA A 302 7.90 37.08 19.22
N GLU A 303 9.19 37.24 18.96
CA GLU A 303 9.86 38.55 18.92
C GLU A 303 9.37 39.45 17.78
N SER A 304 8.80 38.88 16.70
CA SER A 304 8.14 39.65 15.65
C SER A 304 6.73 40.12 16.00
N GLY A 305 6.25 39.85 17.23
CA GLY A 305 4.95 40.31 17.72
C GLY A 305 3.77 39.39 17.36
N VAL A 306 4.04 38.17 16.90
CA VAL A 306 2.99 37.16 16.59
C VAL A 306 2.49 36.52 17.89
N SER A 307 1.17 36.43 18.03
CA SER A 307 0.53 35.65 19.10
C SER A 307 0.69 34.15 18.82
N ILE A 308 1.40 33.45 19.70
CA ILE A 308 1.59 31.99 19.59
C ILE A 308 0.61 31.27 20.52
N GLU A 309 -0.23 30.43 19.94
CA GLU A 309 -1.28 29.69 20.64
C GLU A 309 -1.04 28.20 20.51
N ARG A 310 -1.35 27.43 21.55
CA ARG A 310 -1.26 25.96 21.53
C ARG A 310 -2.64 25.37 21.73
N LEU A 311 -3.02 24.43 20.87
CA LEU A 311 -4.25 23.67 21.06
C LEU A 311 -4.14 22.86 22.36
N ASN A 312 -5.16 22.99 23.20
CA ASN A 312 -5.36 22.04 24.30
C ASN A 312 -5.89 20.70 23.76
N GLU A 313 -5.98 19.68 24.61
CA GLU A 313 -6.37 18.35 24.17
C GLU A 313 -7.80 18.28 23.62
N ALA A 314 -8.74 19.02 24.19
CA ALA A 314 -10.12 19.06 23.71
C ALA A 314 -10.22 19.72 22.32
N GLN A 315 -9.45 20.79 22.09
CA GLN A 315 -9.34 21.45 20.79
C GLN A 315 -8.64 20.55 19.76
N ARG A 316 -7.55 19.89 20.15
CA ARG A 316 -6.87 18.91 19.29
C ARG A 316 -7.80 17.76 18.91
N GLN A 317 -8.61 17.29 19.86
CA GLN A 317 -9.60 16.24 19.62
C GLN A 317 -10.69 16.69 18.65
N SER A 318 -11.20 17.93 18.73
CA SER A 318 -12.22 18.40 17.78
C SER A 318 -11.70 18.45 16.34
N PHE A 319 -10.44 18.85 16.12
CA PHE A 319 -9.83 18.74 14.79
C PHE A 319 -9.63 17.29 14.35
N ARG A 320 -9.20 16.40 15.25
CA ARG A 320 -9.08 14.96 14.96
C ARG A 320 -10.40 14.38 14.52
N ASP A 321 -11.48 14.65 15.25
CA ASP A 321 -12.80 14.12 14.92
C ASP A 321 -13.32 14.65 13.58
N GLN A 322 -13.12 15.95 13.32
CA GLN A 322 -13.53 16.56 12.06
C GLN A 322 -12.74 16.04 10.86
N LEU A 323 -11.44 15.80 11.01
CA LEU A 323 -10.53 15.41 9.91
C LEU A 323 -10.28 13.91 9.81
N ARG A 324 -10.69 13.12 10.82
CA ARG A 324 -10.52 11.65 10.86
C ARG A 324 -10.85 11.00 9.51
N PRO A 325 -12.01 11.26 8.87
CA PRO A 325 -12.41 10.59 7.63
C PRO A 325 -11.40 10.71 6.47
N LEU A 326 -10.45 11.64 6.52
CA LEU A 326 -9.44 11.81 5.47
C LEU A 326 -8.47 10.63 5.41
N VAL A 327 -8.15 9.98 6.53
CA VAL A 327 -7.28 8.81 6.54
C VAL A 327 -7.92 7.69 5.72
N GLU A 328 -9.19 7.40 6.01
CA GLU A 328 -9.94 6.34 5.34
C GLU A 328 -10.28 6.68 3.88
N ARG A 329 -10.59 7.95 3.58
CA ARG A 329 -10.86 8.44 2.20
C ARG A 329 -9.63 8.41 1.31
N PHE A 330 -8.45 8.71 1.86
CA PHE A 330 -7.20 8.75 1.11
C PHE A 330 -6.42 7.43 1.15
N GLU A 331 -6.79 6.46 1.98
CA GLU A 331 -6.19 5.12 1.95
C GLU A 331 -6.13 4.51 0.53
N PRO A 332 -7.18 4.52 -0.32
CA PRO A 332 -7.08 3.99 -1.68
C PRO A 332 -6.14 4.79 -2.59
N VAL A 333 -5.94 6.07 -2.28
CA VAL A 333 -5.07 6.97 -3.03
C VAL A 333 -3.62 6.83 -2.58
N ILE A 334 -3.39 6.55 -1.29
CA ILE A 334 -2.07 6.41 -0.68
C ILE A 334 -1.54 4.98 -0.78
N GLY A 335 -2.44 4.00 -0.64
CA GLY A 335 -2.15 2.58 -0.64
C GLY A 335 -2.30 1.98 0.75
N ALA A 336 -3.18 0.96 0.85
CA ALA A 336 -3.32 0.16 2.05
C ALA A 336 -2.02 -0.57 2.43
N ASP A 337 -1.13 -0.81 1.46
CA ASP A 337 0.22 -1.34 1.69
C ASP A 337 1.18 -0.35 2.38
N LEU A 338 0.83 0.93 2.48
CA LEU A 338 1.50 1.91 3.34
C LEU A 338 0.79 2.06 4.69
N ILE A 339 -0.54 2.14 4.68
CA ILE A 339 -1.34 2.37 5.90
C ILE A 339 -1.28 1.17 6.84
N ALA A 340 -1.37 -0.06 6.33
CA ALA A 340 -1.36 -1.27 7.13
C ALA A 340 -0.11 -1.44 8.04
N PRO A 341 1.13 -1.42 7.50
CA PRO A 341 2.33 -1.49 8.36
C PRO A 341 2.49 -0.28 9.30
N SER A 342 1.90 0.86 8.94
CA SER A 342 1.91 2.06 9.77
C SER A 342 0.98 1.92 10.98
N ASP A 343 -0.25 1.44 10.75
CA ASP A 343 -1.21 1.14 11.81
C ASP A 343 -0.67 0.05 12.72
N GLU A 344 0.03 -0.96 12.18
CA GLU A 344 0.72 -1.97 12.98
C GLU A 344 1.74 -1.33 13.93
N TYR A 345 2.67 -0.55 13.39
CA TYR A 345 3.71 0.14 14.18
C TYR A 345 3.08 1.01 15.27
N LEU A 346 2.07 1.82 14.93
CA LEU A 346 1.39 2.71 15.87
C LEU A 346 0.64 1.92 16.95
N ARG A 347 -0.04 0.81 16.60
CA ARG A 347 -0.73 -0.04 17.58
C ARG A 347 0.23 -0.71 18.54
N GLN A 348 1.36 -1.22 18.05
CA GLN A 348 2.39 -1.81 18.91
C GLN A 348 2.94 -0.80 19.93
N ARG A 349 3.03 0.47 19.54
CA ARG A 349 3.57 1.55 20.37
C ARG A 349 2.56 2.19 21.33
N TYR A 350 1.29 2.29 20.91
CA TYR A 350 0.29 3.12 21.60
C TYR A 350 -0.98 2.38 22.05
N ALA A 351 -1.29 1.18 21.55
CA ALA A 351 -2.49 0.47 21.97
C ALA A 351 -2.29 -0.17 23.36
N GLY A 352 -3.21 0.07 24.30
CA GLY A 352 -3.16 -0.53 25.64
C GLY A 352 -3.26 -2.06 25.61
N ASP A 353 -2.64 -2.74 26.58
CA ASP A 353 -2.49 -4.21 26.61
C ASP A 353 -3.81 -4.99 26.71
N GLU A 354 -4.90 -4.33 27.08
CA GLU A 354 -6.23 -4.93 27.19
C GLU A 354 -6.85 -5.24 25.82
N VAL A 355 -6.55 -4.45 24.79
CA VAL A 355 -7.13 -4.64 23.45
C VAL A 355 -6.53 -5.85 22.76
N ARG A 356 -7.38 -6.80 22.36
CA ARG A 356 -7.02 -7.96 21.55
C ARG A 356 -7.08 -7.61 20.07
N LEU A 357 -6.25 -8.29 19.28
CA LEU A 357 -6.03 -8.02 17.89
C LEU A 357 -6.58 -9.16 17.02
N VAL A 358 -7.17 -8.77 15.90
CA VAL A 358 -7.53 -9.65 14.78
C VAL A 358 -6.57 -9.36 13.64
N GLY A 359 -5.71 -10.32 13.32
CA GLY A 359 -4.78 -10.22 12.19
C GLY A 359 -5.52 -10.24 10.85
N ILE A 360 -5.07 -9.47 9.86
CA ILE A 360 -5.59 -9.51 8.48
C ILE A 360 -4.39 -9.71 7.56
N ASP A 361 -4.24 -10.92 6.99
CA ASP A 361 -3.18 -11.23 6.02
C ASP A 361 -3.74 -11.32 4.60
N MET A 362 -3.52 -10.27 3.81
CA MET A 362 -4.11 -10.13 2.47
C MET A 362 -3.12 -9.49 1.49
N ASP A 363 -3.36 -9.65 0.19
CA ASP A 363 -2.75 -8.76 -0.80
C ASP A 363 -3.41 -7.38 -0.67
N LEU A 364 -2.63 -6.40 -0.22
CA LEU A 364 -3.06 -4.99 -0.08
C LEU A 364 -2.34 -4.08 -1.08
N SER A 365 -1.65 -4.67 -2.06
CA SER A 365 -0.94 -3.91 -3.09
C SER A 365 -1.91 -3.21 -4.05
N LEU A 366 -1.49 -2.06 -4.59
CA LEU A 366 -2.33 -1.29 -5.52
C LEU A 366 -2.65 -2.02 -6.84
N ALA A 367 -1.86 -3.02 -7.24
CA ALA A 367 -2.01 -3.70 -8.53
C ALA A 367 -3.11 -4.79 -8.51
N SER A 368 -3.20 -5.56 -7.42
CA SER A 368 -4.07 -6.74 -7.31
C SER A 368 -4.84 -6.82 -5.98
N GLY A 369 -4.61 -5.90 -5.04
CA GLY A 369 -5.09 -5.99 -3.66
C GLY A 369 -6.51 -5.50 -3.41
N GLN A 370 -7.29 -5.18 -4.44
CA GLN A 370 -8.64 -4.61 -4.28
C GLN A 370 -9.56 -5.50 -3.42
N VAL A 371 -9.56 -6.82 -3.65
CA VAL A 371 -10.34 -7.78 -2.83
C VAL A 371 -9.85 -7.82 -1.39
N GLY A 372 -8.54 -7.77 -1.18
CA GLY A 372 -7.94 -7.72 0.16
C GLY A 372 -8.30 -6.45 0.92
N ILE A 373 -8.31 -5.30 0.24
CA ILE A 373 -8.75 -4.01 0.80
C ILE A 373 -10.24 -4.05 1.14
N GLU A 374 -11.08 -4.55 0.24
CA GLU A 374 -12.53 -4.70 0.48
C GLU A 374 -12.78 -5.56 1.74
N ILE A 375 -12.12 -6.70 1.86
CA ILE A 375 -12.20 -7.57 3.05
C ILE A 375 -11.70 -6.83 4.31
N LYS A 376 -10.53 -6.18 4.25
CA LYS A 376 -9.96 -5.41 5.38
C LYS A 376 -10.97 -4.41 5.92
N ARG A 377 -11.60 -3.64 5.03
CA ARG A 377 -12.60 -2.62 5.41
C ARG A 377 -13.84 -3.24 6.04
N GLY A 378 -14.31 -4.37 5.51
CA GLY A 378 -15.40 -5.13 6.12
C GLY A 378 -15.07 -5.54 7.54
N VAL A 379 -13.87 -6.07 7.76
CA VAL A 379 -13.38 -6.45 9.10
C VAL A 379 -13.36 -5.24 10.03
N GLU A 380 -12.75 -4.13 9.60
CA GLU A 380 -12.64 -2.91 10.41
C GLU A 380 -14.00 -2.38 10.85
N LEU A 381 -14.99 -2.35 9.94
CA LEU A 381 -16.34 -1.89 10.27
C LEU A 381 -17.04 -2.81 11.27
N ALA A 382 -16.87 -4.13 11.17
CA ALA A 382 -17.49 -5.07 12.13
C ALA A 382 -16.91 -4.90 13.54
N LEU A 383 -15.58 -4.74 13.64
CA LEU A 383 -14.87 -4.65 14.92
C LEU A 383 -15.14 -3.34 15.67
N GLN A 384 -15.57 -2.26 15.01
CA GLN A 384 -15.89 -0.97 15.66
C GLN A 384 -16.93 -1.07 16.77
N SER A 385 -17.80 -2.10 16.70
CA SER A 385 -18.84 -2.36 17.70
C SER A 385 -18.34 -3.05 18.98
N VAL A 386 -17.10 -3.53 18.99
CA VAL A 386 -16.52 -4.34 20.09
C VAL A 386 -15.25 -3.67 20.61
N PRO A 387 -15.31 -2.91 21.74
CA PRO A 387 -14.18 -2.13 22.22
C PRO A 387 -12.96 -2.98 22.64
N GLU A 388 -13.15 -4.27 22.93
CA GLU A 388 -12.09 -5.22 23.25
C GLU A 388 -11.26 -5.64 22.03
N LEU A 389 -11.75 -5.38 20.81
CA LEU A 389 -11.14 -5.84 19.57
C LEU A 389 -10.65 -4.69 18.71
N ALA A 390 -9.56 -4.97 17.99
CA ALA A 390 -9.10 -4.11 16.92
C ALA A 390 -8.38 -4.95 15.85
N SER A 391 -8.25 -4.44 14.63
CA SER A 391 -7.53 -5.13 13.55
C SER A 391 -6.03 -4.80 13.52
N VAL A 392 -5.22 -5.69 12.97
CA VAL A 392 -3.86 -5.36 12.49
C VAL A 392 -3.68 -6.03 11.14
N ALA A 393 -3.47 -5.22 10.10
CA ALA A 393 -3.36 -5.73 8.73
C ALA A 393 -1.90 -5.81 8.30
N MET A 394 -1.55 -6.86 7.56
CA MET A 394 -0.23 -7.04 6.94
C MET A 394 -0.41 -7.38 5.47
N ASN A 395 0.42 -6.77 4.62
CA ASN A 395 0.39 -7.00 3.19
C ASN A 395 1.25 -8.22 2.83
N ASN A 396 0.65 -9.28 2.29
CA ASN A 396 1.42 -10.41 1.74
C ASN A 396 1.76 -10.25 0.24
N SER A 397 1.16 -9.27 -0.45
CA SER A 397 1.36 -9.02 -1.88
C SER A 397 1.14 -10.26 -2.77
N GLY A 398 0.29 -11.20 -2.33
CA GLY A 398 0.06 -12.49 -2.98
C GLY A 398 1.24 -13.47 -2.89
N GLN A 399 2.29 -13.17 -2.12
CA GLN A 399 3.50 -13.99 -2.03
C GLN A 399 3.44 -14.97 -0.84
N PRO A 400 3.54 -16.30 -1.06
CA PRO A 400 3.46 -17.29 0.02
C PRO A 400 4.49 -17.07 1.13
N SER A 401 5.74 -16.73 0.77
CA SER A 401 6.80 -16.47 1.77
C SER A 401 6.53 -15.24 2.64
N ARG A 402 5.82 -14.22 2.12
CA ARG A 402 5.39 -13.06 2.92
C ARG A 402 4.24 -13.42 3.83
N ALA A 403 3.23 -14.12 3.30
CA ALA A 403 2.09 -14.59 4.08
C ALA A 403 2.53 -15.43 5.28
N ARG A 404 3.51 -16.33 5.09
CA ARG A 404 4.12 -17.09 6.20
C ARG A 404 4.71 -16.19 7.27
N ARG A 405 5.55 -15.22 6.90
CA ARG A 405 6.15 -14.28 7.84
C ARG A 405 5.11 -13.46 8.59
N ASN A 406 4.04 -13.04 7.90
CA ASN A 406 2.93 -12.32 8.53
C ASN A 406 2.26 -13.21 9.60
N MET A 407 2.05 -14.49 9.30
CA MET A 407 1.51 -15.45 10.27
C MET A 407 2.48 -15.71 11.44
N GLU A 408 3.79 -15.75 11.19
CA GLU A 408 4.81 -15.83 12.26
C GLU A 408 4.73 -14.62 13.20
N ASN A 409 4.55 -13.41 12.64
CA ASN A 409 4.36 -12.19 13.43
C ASN A 409 3.06 -12.21 14.24
N PHE A 410 1.95 -12.66 13.64
CA PHE A 410 0.68 -12.84 14.35
C PHE A 410 0.80 -13.88 15.47
N ALA A 411 1.44 -15.01 15.20
CA ALA A 411 1.65 -16.07 16.17
C ALA A 411 2.47 -15.59 17.37
N ALA A 412 3.54 -14.81 17.11
CA ALA A 412 4.44 -14.27 18.12
C ALA A 412 3.81 -13.16 18.97
N ASN A 413 2.76 -12.49 18.49
CA ASN A 413 2.06 -11.46 19.23
C ASN A 413 0.91 -12.07 20.06
N PRO A 414 1.01 -12.13 21.40
CA PRO A 414 -0.01 -12.76 22.25
C PRO A 414 -1.34 -12.00 22.25
N ARG A 415 -1.36 -10.74 21.79
CA ARG A 415 -2.60 -9.97 21.63
C ARG A 415 -3.39 -10.42 20.41
N VAL A 416 -2.76 -11.05 19.42
CA VAL A 416 -3.44 -11.55 18.22
C VAL A 416 -4.12 -12.89 18.53
N ILE A 417 -5.44 -12.85 18.62
CA ILE A 417 -6.27 -13.99 19.05
C ILE A 417 -6.99 -14.69 17.88
N ALA A 418 -7.03 -14.07 16.72
CA ALA A 418 -7.58 -14.62 15.48
C ALA A 418 -6.92 -13.94 14.27
N ALA A 419 -7.05 -14.54 13.10
CA ALA A 419 -6.67 -13.92 11.85
C ALA A 419 -7.73 -14.12 10.75
N LEU A 420 -7.73 -13.23 9.75
CA LEU A 420 -8.40 -13.43 8.49
C LEU A 420 -7.36 -13.53 7.39
N GLY A 421 -7.56 -14.46 6.46
CA GLY A 421 -6.55 -14.79 5.45
C GLY A 421 -7.10 -15.51 4.23
N GLY A 422 -6.19 -15.96 3.37
CA GLY A 422 -6.49 -16.97 2.35
C GLY A 422 -7.29 -16.48 1.15
N THR A 423 -7.14 -15.23 0.74
CA THR A 423 -7.58 -14.80 -0.61
C THR A 423 -6.83 -15.52 -1.73
N SER A 424 -5.64 -16.06 -1.42
CA SER A 424 -4.90 -17.00 -2.26
C SER A 424 -4.72 -18.32 -1.54
N VAL A 425 -4.97 -19.42 -2.24
CA VAL A 425 -4.72 -20.77 -1.72
C VAL A 425 -3.21 -20.99 -1.50
N ALA A 426 -2.38 -20.46 -2.39
CA ALA A 426 -0.93 -20.62 -2.28
C ALA A 426 -0.38 -19.98 -1.01
N THR A 427 -0.91 -18.80 -0.63
CA THR A 427 -0.52 -18.14 0.63
C THR A 427 -1.03 -18.90 1.84
N LEU A 428 -2.29 -19.38 1.79
CA LEU A 428 -2.89 -20.16 2.88
C LEU A 428 -2.13 -21.47 3.12
N ARG A 429 -1.81 -22.24 2.08
CA ARG A 429 -1.09 -23.52 2.20
C ARG A 429 0.28 -23.37 2.87
N GLU A 430 0.97 -22.27 2.61
CA GLU A 430 2.24 -21.99 3.26
C GLU A 430 2.08 -21.64 4.75
N GLN A 431 0.91 -21.11 5.15
CA GLN A 431 0.59 -20.79 6.54
C GLN A 431 0.02 -21.96 7.34
N LEU A 432 -0.67 -22.92 6.70
CA LEU A 432 -1.39 -24.02 7.37
C LEU A 432 -0.57 -24.76 8.43
N PRO A 433 0.69 -25.20 8.17
CA PRO A 433 1.47 -25.90 9.19
C PRO A 433 1.64 -25.08 10.47
N LEU A 434 1.83 -23.76 10.34
CA LEU A 434 1.97 -22.86 11.47
C LEU A 434 0.64 -22.57 12.15
N ILE A 435 -0.44 -22.43 11.37
CA ILE A 435 -1.81 -22.26 11.89
C ILE A 435 -2.16 -23.46 12.80
N ASP A 436 -1.88 -24.67 12.32
CA ASP A 436 -2.16 -25.90 13.06
C ASP A 436 -1.26 -26.06 14.30
N GLU A 437 0.02 -25.69 14.19
CA GLU A 437 0.97 -25.73 15.32
C GLU A 437 0.57 -24.75 16.44
N VAL A 438 0.16 -23.54 16.07
CA VAL A 438 -0.08 -22.43 17.00
C VAL A 438 -1.52 -22.39 17.49
N GLY A 439 -2.44 -23.04 16.76
CA GLY A 439 -3.87 -23.06 17.08
C GLY A 439 -4.52 -21.67 16.98
N ILE A 440 -4.05 -20.81 16.07
CA ILE A 440 -4.67 -19.51 15.82
C ILE A 440 -5.93 -19.71 14.95
N PRO A 441 -7.13 -19.29 15.40
CA PRO A 441 -8.32 -19.37 14.56
C PRO A 441 -8.17 -18.46 13.35
N VAL A 442 -8.32 -19.02 12.15
CA VAL A 442 -8.23 -18.31 10.87
C VAL A 442 -9.57 -18.39 10.14
N LEU A 443 -10.15 -17.22 9.84
CA LEU A 443 -11.35 -17.12 9.03
C LEU A 443 -11.00 -16.80 7.57
N LEU A 444 -11.62 -17.52 6.65
CA LEU A 444 -11.41 -17.43 5.21
C LEU A 444 -12.64 -16.81 4.54
N PRO A 445 -12.65 -15.49 4.30
CA PRO A 445 -13.79 -14.78 3.72
C PRO A 445 -13.88 -14.89 2.18
N TRP A 446 -12.91 -15.52 1.53
CA TRP A 446 -12.84 -15.62 0.08
C TRP A 446 -12.91 -17.06 -0.43
N VAL A 447 -12.82 -17.28 -1.74
CA VAL A 447 -12.93 -18.62 -2.32
C VAL A 447 -11.82 -19.53 -1.81
N VAL A 448 -12.21 -20.73 -1.35
CA VAL A 448 -11.30 -21.71 -0.75
C VAL A 448 -11.37 -23.06 -1.48
N GLU A 449 -10.28 -23.82 -1.40
CA GLU A 449 -10.27 -25.21 -1.84
C GLU A 449 -11.14 -26.07 -0.93
N ALA A 450 -12.03 -26.86 -1.52
CA ALA A 450 -12.91 -27.78 -0.79
C ALA A 450 -12.10 -28.84 -0.03
N ARG A 451 -10.98 -29.27 -0.62
CA ARG A 451 -10.08 -30.28 -0.03
C ARG A 451 -9.50 -29.89 1.32
N LEU A 452 -9.40 -28.60 1.63
CA LEU A 452 -8.96 -28.13 2.94
C LEU A 452 -9.91 -28.57 4.08
N PHE A 453 -11.14 -28.93 3.73
CA PHE A 453 -12.17 -29.38 4.68
C PHE A 453 -12.48 -30.87 4.53
N GLU A 454 -11.82 -31.57 3.60
CA GLU A 454 -11.89 -33.02 3.48
C GLU A 454 -10.89 -33.60 4.49
N GLN A 455 -11.36 -34.26 5.55
CA GLN A 455 -10.59 -34.97 6.62
C GLN A 455 -10.47 -34.30 8.00
N GLY A 456 -10.94 -33.06 8.19
CA GLY A 456 -10.92 -32.41 9.52
C GLY A 456 -9.51 -32.07 10.01
N ASP A 457 -8.54 -31.99 9.10
CA ASP A 457 -7.12 -31.79 9.41
C ASP A 457 -6.80 -30.42 10.01
N HIS A 458 -7.68 -29.43 9.83
CA HIS A 458 -7.45 -28.04 10.21
C HIS A 458 -8.53 -27.51 11.18
N ALA A 459 -8.43 -27.90 12.44
CA ALA A 459 -9.41 -27.55 13.49
C ALA A 459 -9.52 -26.03 13.77
N SER A 460 -8.52 -25.23 13.37
CA SER A 460 -8.53 -23.77 13.58
C SER A 460 -8.93 -22.98 12.33
N VAL A 461 -9.31 -23.64 11.23
CA VAL A 461 -9.64 -22.97 9.97
C VAL A 461 -11.14 -22.97 9.73
N PHE A 462 -11.71 -21.79 9.53
CA PHE A 462 -13.14 -21.55 9.34
C PHE A 462 -13.39 -20.80 8.03
N SER A 463 -14.32 -21.27 7.20
CA SER A 463 -14.66 -20.62 5.93
C SER A 463 -16.03 -19.97 5.97
N ILE A 464 -16.06 -18.71 5.55
CA ILE A 464 -17.27 -17.98 5.14
C ILE A 464 -17.24 -17.64 3.65
N GLY A 465 -16.22 -18.11 2.94
CA GLY A 465 -16.17 -18.05 1.50
C GLY A 465 -16.81 -19.24 0.79
N MET A 466 -16.97 -19.09 -0.52
CA MET A 466 -17.47 -20.14 -1.40
C MET A 466 -16.36 -21.16 -1.65
N SER A 467 -16.58 -22.43 -1.33
CA SER A 467 -15.64 -23.49 -1.68
C SER A 467 -15.75 -23.89 -3.16
N SER A 468 -14.67 -24.43 -3.72
CA SER A 468 -14.58 -24.84 -5.14
C SER A 468 -15.68 -25.84 -5.56
N ASP A 469 -16.08 -26.75 -4.66
CA ASP A 469 -17.18 -27.71 -4.84
C ASP A 469 -18.56 -27.03 -4.87
N HIS A 470 -18.83 -26.10 -3.96
CA HIS A 470 -20.08 -25.32 -3.95
C HIS A 470 -20.19 -24.41 -5.18
N LEU A 471 -19.09 -23.83 -5.64
CA LEU A 471 -19.03 -23.07 -6.89
C LEU A 471 -19.35 -23.98 -8.09
N ALA A 472 -18.70 -25.13 -8.17
CA ALA A 472 -18.94 -26.13 -9.22
C ALA A 472 -20.41 -26.60 -9.23
N GLU A 473 -21.00 -26.87 -8.06
CA GLU A 473 -22.40 -27.26 -7.92
C GLU A 473 -23.33 -26.17 -8.46
N ARG A 474 -23.08 -24.91 -8.08
CA ARG A 474 -23.85 -23.76 -8.57
C ARG A 474 -23.72 -23.58 -10.08
N ILE A 475 -22.52 -23.70 -10.64
CA ILE A 475 -22.29 -23.63 -12.09
C ILE A 475 -23.08 -24.74 -12.80
N ALA A 476 -22.97 -25.98 -12.33
CA ALA A 476 -23.64 -27.13 -12.94
C ALA A 476 -25.17 -26.96 -12.88
N ALA A 477 -25.73 -26.55 -11.74
CA ALA A 477 -27.15 -26.29 -11.59
C ALA A 477 -27.66 -25.20 -12.54
N THR A 478 -26.88 -24.13 -12.73
CA THR A 478 -27.21 -23.06 -13.68
C THR A 478 -27.16 -23.57 -15.12
N ALA A 479 -26.13 -24.35 -15.49
CA ALA A 479 -26.01 -24.94 -16.82
C ALA A 479 -27.20 -25.85 -17.17
N VAL A 480 -27.67 -26.65 -16.20
CA VAL A 480 -28.91 -27.45 -16.35
C VAL A 480 -30.11 -26.55 -16.63
N GLY A 481 -30.27 -25.46 -15.88
CA GLY A 481 -31.36 -24.50 -16.10
C GLY A 481 -31.31 -23.75 -17.43
N LYS A 482 -30.22 -23.87 -18.19
CA LYS A 482 -30.02 -23.31 -19.54
C LYS A 482 -30.11 -24.33 -20.66
N ASP A 483 -30.47 -25.58 -20.36
CA ASP A 483 -30.46 -26.69 -21.31
C ASP A 483 -29.10 -26.89 -22.00
N ALA A 484 -28.01 -26.44 -21.37
CA ALA A 484 -26.66 -26.63 -21.89
C ALA A 484 -26.27 -28.11 -21.78
N ARG A 485 -25.44 -28.62 -22.70
CA ARG A 485 -24.89 -30.00 -22.64
C ARG A 485 -23.39 -30.00 -22.37
N ARG A 486 -22.70 -28.95 -22.83
CA ARG A 486 -21.25 -28.78 -22.70
C ARG A 486 -20.95 -27.44 -22.05
N VAL A 487 -20.19 -27.45 -20.96
CA VAL A 487 -19.75 -26.24 -20.26
C VAL A 487 -18.28 -25.98 -20.57
N GLY A 488 -17.95 -24.79 -21.06
CA GLY A 488 -16.57 -24.33 -21.22
C GLY A 488 -16.12 -23.58 -19.97
N LEU A 489 -14.87 -23.76 -19.56
CA LEU A 489 -14.28 -23.05 -18.42
C LEU A 489 -13.05 -22.24 -18.85
N ILE A 490 -13.02 -20.96 -18.48
CA ILE A 490 -11.82 -20.13 -18.53
C ILE A 490 -11.43 -19.87 -17.07
N THR A 491 -10.23 -20.28 -16.68
CA THR A 491 -9.77 -20.16 -15.29
C THR A 491 -8.27 -19.87 -15.22
N GLU A 492 -7.77 -19.58 -14.03
CA GLU A 492 -6.35 -19.29 -13.82
C GLU A 492 -5.49 -20.54 -13.94
N ASN A 493 -4.26 -20.38 -14.44
CA ASN A 493 -3.24 -21.41 -14.43
C ASN A 493 -2.64 -21.55 -13.04
N SER A 494 -3.43 -22.10 -12.12
CA SER A 494 -3.09 -22.24 -10.70
C SER A 494 -3.61 -23.58 -10.14
N THR A 495 -3.21 -23.88 -8.90
CA THR A 495 -3.79 -25.01 -8.17
C THR A 495 -5.28 -24.84 -7.91
N ALA A 496 -5.75 -23.62 -7.67
CA ALA A 496 -7.16 -23.33 -7.45
C ALA A 496 -7.97 -23.47 -8.75
N GLY A 497 -7.42 -23.04 -9.90
CA GLY A 497 -8.04 -23.26 -11.21
C GLY A 497 -8.11 -24.75 -11.58
N ALA A 498 -7.06 -25.51 -11.27
CA ALA A 498 -7.05 -26.97 -11.44
C ALA A 498 -8.09 -27.67 -10.55
N GLU A 499 -8.20 -27.27 -9.28
CA GLU A 499 -9.20 -27.83 -8.37
C GLU A 499 -10.63 -27.49 -8.81
N LEU A 500 -10.90 -26.23 -9.18
CA LEU A 500 -12.20 -25.83 -9.71
C LEU A 500 -12.56 -26.66 -10.96
N THR A 501 -11.60 -26.89 -11.85
CA THR A 501 -11.80 -27.72 -13.04
C THR A 501 -12.22 -29.14 -12.66
N GLU A 502 -11.55 -29.75 -11.68
CA GLU A 502 -11.85 -31.10 -11.21
C GLU A 502 -13.23 -31.19 -10.54
N GLN A 503 -13.55 -30.24 -9.64
CA GLN A 503 -14.85 -30.17 -8.99
C GLN A 503 -15.97 -29.96 -10.00
N LEU A 504 -15.78 -29.03 -10.95
CA LEU A 504 -16.74 -28.78 -12.01
C LEU A 504 -16.96 -30.02 -12.87
N GLN A 505 -15.90 -30.73 -13.26
CA GLN A 505 -16.02 -31.97 -14.02
C GLN A 505 -16.83 -33.03 -13.26
N ARG A 506 -16.64 -33.15 -11.93
CA ARG A 506 -17.44 -34.05 -11.09
C ARG A 506 -18.91 -33.66 -11.06
N GLU A 507 -19.22 -32.39 -10.77
CA GLU A 507 -20.60 -31.91 -10.66
C GLU A 507 -21.35 -31.98 -11.99
N LEU A 508 -20.69 -31.65 -13.10
CA LEU A 508 -21.28 -31.79 -14.44
C LEU A 508 -21.65 -33.25 -14.73
N ARG A 509 -20.79 -34.21 -14.40
CA ARG A 509 -21.09 -35.65 -14.60
C ARG A 509 -22.30 -36.10 -13.80
N LYS A 510 -22.49 -35.62 -12.56
CA LYS A 510 -23.69 -35.94 -11.75
C LYS A 510 -24.98 -35.46 -12.42
N GLN A 511 -24.90 -34.38 -13.21
CA GLN A 511 -26.03 -33.79 -13.94
C GLN A 511 -26.13 -34.25 -15.40
N ASN A 512 -25.36 -35.26 -15.83
CA ASN A 512 -25.26 -35.73 -17.22
C ASN A 512 -24.78 -34.65 -18.21
N LEU A 513 -23.97 -33.71 -17.75
CA LEU A 513 -23.31 -32.67 -18.55
C LEU A 513 -21.83 -33.01 -18.79
N MET A 514 -21.23 -32.37 -19.78
CA MET A 514 -19.81 -32.54 -20.11
C MET A 514 -19.04 -31.23 -19.98
N LEU A 515 -17.76 -31.32 -19.60
CA LEU A 515 -16.82 -30.21 -19.71
C LEU A 515 -16.34 -30.15 -21.17
N GLY A 516 -16.72 -29.10 -21.89
CA GLY A 516 -16.46 -28.90 -23.32
C GLY A 516 -15.02 -28.47 -23.65
N GLY A 517 -14.35 -27.84 -22.68
CA GLY A 517 -12.95 -27.42 -22.80
C GLY A 517 -12.54 -26.55 -21.61
N VAL A 518 -11.24 -26.36 -21.45
CA VAL A 518 -10.66 -25.49 -20.43
C VAL A 518 -9.60 -24.60 -21.07
N VAL A 519 -9.67 -23.30 -20.80
CA VAL A 519 -8.63 -22.33 -21.13
C VAL A 519 -8.04 -21.83 -19.81
N THR A 520 -6.73 -21.98 -19.66
CA THR A 520 -6.00 -21.52 -18.47
C THR A 520 -5.23 -20.24 -18.78
N VAL A 521 -5.32 -19.23 -17.92
CA VAL A 521 -4.67 -17.93 -18.09
C VAL A 521 -3.65 -17.71 -16.98
N ASN A 522 -2.44 -17.22 -17.27
CA ASN A 522 -1.49 -16.86 -16.23
C ASN A 522 -1.83 -15.47 -15.67
N LEU A 523 -1.60 -15.28 -14.37
CA LEU A 523 -1.76 -13.97 -13.75
C LEU A 523 -0.81 -12.95 -14.40
N GLY A 524 -1.34 -11.78 -14.77
CA GLY A 524 -0.60 -10.74 -15.46
C GLY A 524 -0.49 -10.92 -16.99
N ASP A 525 -1.08 -11.97 -17.56
CA ASP A 525 -1.20 -12.08 -19.02
C ASP A 525 -1.99 -10.88 -19.58
N THR A 526 -1.45 -10.25 -20.62
CA THR A 526 -2.10 -9.11 -21.29
C THR A 526 -2.96 -9.55 -22.48
N GLN A 527 -2.87 -10.81 -22.88
CA GLN A 527 -3.69 -11.42 -23.93
C GLN A 527 -3.92 -12.91 -23.63
N ILE A 528 -5.10 -13.41 -24.02
CA ILE A 528 -5.43 -14.83 -24.05
C ILE A 528 -5.33 -15.32 -25.50
N ASP A 529 -4.96 -16.57 -25.70
CA ASP A 529 -4.88 -17.17 -27.03
C ASP A 529 -6.28 -17.22 -27.68
N ARG A 530 -6.42 -16.48 -28.78
CA ARG A 530 -7.68 -16.37 -29.53
C ARG A 530 -8.15 -17.72 -30.09
N GLU A 531 -7.25 -18.59 -30.52
CA GLU A 531 -7.59 -19.90 -31.06
C GLU A 531 -8.11 -20.83 -29.95
N GLN A 532 -7.53 -20.74 -28.75
CA GLN A 532 -8.02 -21.47 -27.58
C GLN A 532 -9.43 -21.01 -27.17
N LEU A 533 -9.68 -19.70 -27.13
CA LEU A 533 -11.01 -19.15 -26.85
C LEU A 533 -12.04 -19.56 -27.91
N GLN A 534 -11.68 -19.50 -29.20
CA GLN A 534 -12.58 -19.94 -30.27
C GLN A 534 -12.88 -21.45 -30.18
N THR A 535 -11.88 -22.26 -29.88
CA THR A 535 -12.03 -23.71 -29.69
C THR A 535 -12.94 -24.02 -28.50
N LEU A 536 -12.79 -23.27 -27.40
CA LEU A 536 -13.67 -23.37 -26.23
C LEU A 536 -15.12 -23.08 -26.61
N LEU A 537 -15.37 -21.97 -27.31
CA LEU A 537 -16.71 -21.58 -27.77
C LEU A 537 -17.33 -22.65 -28.68
N ASN A 538 -16.59 -23.18 -29.65
CA ASN A 538 -17.09 -24.22 -30.55
C ASN A 538 -17.45 -25.53 -29.82
N ASN A 539 -16.82 -25.79 -28.67
CA ASN A 539 -16.98 -27.02 -27.91
C ASN A 539 -17.89 -26.89 -26.68
N SER A 540 -18.49 -25.72 -26.45
CA SER A 540 -19.38 -25.47 -25.32
C SER A 540 -20.71 -24.85 -25.78
N ASP A 541 -21.73 -25.00 -24.95
CA ASP A 541 -23.04 -24.35 -25.12
C ASP A 541 -23.28 -23.29 -24.02
N TYR A 542 -22.44 -23.31 -22.98
CA TYR A 542 -22.40 -22.37 -21.86
C TYR A 542 -20.95 -22.16 -21.44
N SER A 543 -20.48 -20.92 -21.35
CA SER A 543 -19.10 -20.63 -20.92
C SER A 543 -19.06 -20.02 -19.53
N VAL A 544 -18.03 -20.36 -18.76
CA VAL A 544 -17.78 -19.79 -17.44
C VAL A 544 -16.42 -19.12 -17.44
N VAL A 545 -16.36 -17.87 -16.99
CA VAL A 545 -15.13 -17.11 -16.77
C VAL A 545 -14.90 -16.97 -15.27
N ALA A 546 -13.89 -17.70 -14.77
CA ALA A 546 -13.50 -17.81 -13.38
C ALA A 546 -12.05 -17.36 -13.20
N LEU A 547 -11.80 -16.07 -13.43
CA LEU A 547 -10.48 -15.42 -13.43
C LEU A 547 -10.42 -14.29 -12.39
N GLY A 548 -9.23 -13.78 -12.05
CA GLY A 548 -9.11 -12.52 -11.30
C GLY A 548 -9.75 -11.34 -12.04
N ARG A 549 -10.04 -10.22 -11.34
CA ARG A 549 -10.76 -9.07 -11.93
C ARG A 549 -10.11 -8.54 -13.23
N ALA A 550 -8.79 -8.37 -13.24
CA ALA A 550 -8.07 -7.83 -14.40
C ALA A 550 -8.10 -8.81 -15.60
N GLU A 551 -7.73 -10.06 -15.39
CA GLU A 551 -7.72 -11.12 -16.40
C GLU A 551 -9.14 -11.44 -16.89
N GLN A 552 -10.13 -11.30 -16.02
CA GLN A 552 -11.53 -11.50 -16.38
C GLN A 552 -12.02 -10.40 -17.33
N SER A 553 -11.69 -9.13 -17.07
CA SER A 553 -12.02 -8.04 -17.99
C SER A 553 -11.43 -8.30 -19.37
N LEU A 554 -10.14 -8.68 -19.42
CA LEU A 554 -9.46 -9.09 -20.65
C LEU A 554 -10.18 -10.25 -21.36
N ALA A 555 -10.55 -11.31 -20.63
CA ALA A 555 -11.26 -12.45 -21.20
C ALA A 555 -12.62 -12.06 -21.78
N LEU A 556 -13.40 -11.24 -21.07
CA LEU A 556 -14.71 -10.78 -21.53
C LEU A 556 -14.60 -9.90 -22.78
N GLU A 557 -13.59 -9.02 -22.86
CA GLU A 557 -13.32 -8.20 -24.05
C GLU A 557 -12.91 -9.04 -25.26
N GLN A 558 -12.05 -10.05 -25.08
CA GLN A 558 -11.66 -10.93 -26.18
C GLN A 558 -12.81 -11.84 -26.64
N LEU A 559 -13.66 -12.31 -25.72
CA LEU A 559 -14.88 -13.05 -26.06
C LEU A 559 -15.87 -12.17 -26.84
N ALA A 560 -15.98 -10.88 -26.49
CA ALA A 560 -16.77 -9.93 -27.25
C ALA A 560 -16.23 -9.76 -28.68
N ALA A 561 -14.91 -9.65 -28.85
CA ALA A 561 -14.26 -9.55 -30.16
C ALA A 561 -14.35 -10.84 -31.02
N LEU A 562 -14.80 -11.95 -30.43
CA LEU A 562 -15.07 -13.22 -31.10
C LEU A 562 -16.56 -13.42 -31.45
N ASP A 563 -17.40 -12.40 -31.24
CA ASP A 563 -18.86 -12.47 -31.44
C ASP A 563 -19.49 -13.68 -30.72
N ALA A 564 -19.07 -13.92 -29.47
CA ALA A 564 -19.61 -15.01 -28.68
C ALA A 564 -21.13 -14.86 -28.49
N ASN A 565 -21.90 -15.80 -29.04
CA ASN A 565 -23.38 -15.76 -29.01
C ASN A 565 -24.01 -16.66 -27.94
N GLN A 566 -23.21 -17.50 -27.28
CA GLN A 566 -23.68 -18.39 -26.21
C GLN A 566 -23.72 -17.66 -24.86
N PRO A 567 -24.56 -18.10 -23.89
CA PRO A 567 -24.59 -17.46 -22.58
C PRO A 567 -23.25 -17.66 -21.86
N ILE A 568 -22.79 -16.60 -21.18
CA ILE A 568 -21.51 -16.56 -20.46
C ILE A 568 -21.80 -16.23 -18.99
N LEU A 569 -21.36 -17.11 -18.09
CA LEU A 569 -21.27 -16.83 -16.66
C LEU A 569 -19.94 -16.16 -16.35
N SER A 570 -20.01 -15.01 -15.72
CA SER A 570 -18.88 -14.27 -15.21
C SER A 570 -18.91 -14.24 -13.69
N LEU A 571 -17.80 -14.56 -13.02
CA LEU A 571 -17.84 -14.68 -11.55
C LEU A 571 -17.78 -13.34 -10.81
N TRP A 572 -17.07 -12.33 -11.33
CA TRP A 572 -16.75 -11.12 -10.53
C TRP A 572 -17.12 -9.77 -11.15
N GLN A 573 -17.14 -9.70 -12.48
CA GLN A 573 -17.13 -8.47 -13.28
C GLN A 573 -17.83 -8.65 -14.61
N THR A 574 -17.97 -7.56 -15.34
CA THR A 574 -18.94 -7.42 -16.42
C THR A 574 -18.29 -6.62 -17.52
N SER A 575 -18.75 -6.81 -18.76
CA SER A 575 -18.20 -6.07 -19.89
C SER A 575 -19.34 -5.49 -20.71
N PRO A 576 -19.41 -4.15 -20.87
CA PRO A 576 -20.40 -3.54 -21.74
C PRO A 576 -20.14 -3.84 -23.23
N ALA A 577 -18.94 -4.32 -23.58
CA ALA A 577 -18.59 -4.70 -24.94
C ALA A 577 -19.18 -6.05 -25.36
N LEU A 578 -19.61 -6.87 -24.41
CA LEU A 578 -20.10 -8.23 -24.67
C LEU A 578 -21.60 -8.22 -24.99
N GLU A 579 -21.95 -8.55 -26.23
CA GLU A 579 -23.36 -8.66 -26.68
C GLU A 579 -24.03 -9.98 -26.25
N ALA A 580 -23.24 -10.98 -25.84
CA ALA A 580 -23.73 -12.26 -25.34
C ALA A 580 -24.65 -12.10 -24.11
N PRO A 581 -25.59 -13.03 -23.84
CA PRO A 581 -26.30 -13.07 -22.58
C PRO A 581 -25.32 -13.29 -21.42
N LEU A 582 -24.92 -12.20 -20.78
CA LEU A 582 -23.98 -12.19 -19.67
C LEU A 582 -24.71 -12.40 -18.35
N GLU A 583 -24.24 -13.37 -17.58
CA GLU A 583 -24.73 -13.72 -16.27
C GLU A 583 -23.64 -13.52 -15.23
N CYS A 584 -24.04 -13.13 -14.03
CA CYS A 584 -23.11 -12.92 -12.94
C CYS A 584 -23.48 -13.77 -11.73
N LEU A 585 -22.48 -14.40 -11.12
CA LEU A 585 -22.63 -15.00 -9.81
C LEU A 585 -22.84 -13.88 -8.78
N ARG A 586 -23.83 -14.03 -7.91
CA ARG A 586 -24.15 -13.06 -6.86
C ARG A 586 -24.23 -13.76 -5.51
N THR A 587 -23.69 -13.11 -4.50
CA THR A 587 -23.96 -13.46 -3.10
C THR A 587 -25.33 -12.89 -2.75
N ARG A 588 -26.21 -13.68 -2.14
CA ARG A 588 -27.46 -13.15 -1.60
C ARG A 588 -27.16 -12.35 -0.33
N PHE A 589 -27.84 -11.23 -0.15
CA PHE A 589 -27.74 -10.42 1.04
C PHE A 589 -29.12 -10.27 1.68
N ASP A 590 -29.16 -10.16 3.00
CA ASP A 590 -30.28 -9.54 3.68
C ASP A 590 -30.27 -8.04 3.37
N GLN A 591 -31.34 -7.56 2.73
CA GLN A 591 -31.33 -6.22 2.19
C GLN A 591 -31.26 -5.14 3.27
N SER A 592 -31.94 -5.35 4.40
CA SER A 592 -31.90 -4.38 5.49
C SER A 592 -30.51 -4.31 6.12
N ALA A 593 -29.82 -5.44 6.27
CA ALA A 593 -28.47 -5.48 6.81
C ALA A 593 -27.44 -4.89 5.81
N TYR A 594 -27.62 -5.16 4.52
CA TYR A 594 -26.81 -4.58 3.46
C TYR A 594 -26.92 -3.05 3.45
N ASP A 595 -28.15 -2.50 3.47
CA ASP A 595 -28.38 -1.05 3.47
C ASP A 595 -27.75 -0.38 4.70
N GLN A 596 -27.81 -1.04 5.87
CA GLN A 596 -27.16 -0.55 7.09
C GLN A 596 -25.63 -0.54 6.96
N LEU A 597 -25.04 -1.61 6.44
CA LEU A 597 -23.60 -1.68 6.22
C LEU A 597 -23.14 -0.66 5.17
N GLU A 598 -23.93 -0.44 4.12
CA GLU A 598 -23.69 0.57 3.10
C GLU A 598 -23.69 1.97 3.72
N GLN A 599 -24.69 2.33 4.52
CA GLN A 599 -24.70 3.62 5.22
C GLN A 599 -23.49 3.79 6.12
N HIS A 600 -23.16 2.77 6.93
CA HIS A 600 -22.00 2.80 7.80
C HIS A 600 -20.67 2.94 7.02
N TYR A 601 -20.58 2.29 5.86
CA TYR A 601 -19.43 2.42 4.95
C TYR A 601 -19.32 3.84 4.37
N ILE A 602 -20.43 4.47 3.94
CA ILE A 602 -20.44 5.84 3.45
C ILE A 602 -20.04 6.82 4.55
N GLU A 603 -20.60 6.67 5.76
CA GLU A 603 -20.31 7.52 6.90
C GLU A 603 -18.83 7.45 7.28
N HIS A 604 -18.25 6.24 7.27
CA HIS A 604 -16.86 6.01 7.66
C HIS A 604 -15.85 6.35 6.56
N TYR A 605 -16.05 5.84 5.33
CA TYR A 605 -15.09 5.97 4.22
C TYR A 605 -15.41 7.10 3.24
N GLY A 606 -16.57 7.78 3.35
CA GLY A 606 -16.98 8.86 2.45
C GLY A 606 -17.12 8.44 0.98
N ALA A 607 -17.40 7.17 0.74
CA ALA A 607 -17.37 6.56 -0.59
C ALA A 607 -18.77 6.44 -1.22
N ALA A 608 -18.83 5.91 -2.45
CA ALA A 608 -20.09 5.62 -3.13
C ALA A 608 -20.90 4.57 -2.34
N PRO A 609 -22.25 4.60 -2.43
CA PRO A 609 -23.11 3.74 -1.62
C PRO A 609 -22.81 2.25 -1.80
N GLN A 610 -22.60 1.80 -3.04
CA GLN A 610 -22.52 0.38 -3.31
C GLN A 610 -21.28 -0.30 -2.71
N ILE A 611 -21.50 -1.25 -1.78
CA ILE A 611 -20.44 -2.03 -1.13
C ILE A 611 -20.20 -3.39 -1.82
N PRO A 612 -18.93 -3.77 -2.09
CA PRO A 612 -18.61 -5.05 -2.75
C PRO A 612 -18.91 -6.29 -1.89
N ALA A 613 -19.14 -7.44 -2.52
CA ALA A 613 -19.36 -8.71 -1.82
C ALA A 613 -18.16 -9.14 -0.96
N ALA A 614 -16.93 -8.83 -1.39
CA ALA A 614 -15.73 -9.10 -0.60
C ALA A 614 -15.75 -8.34 0.74
N LEU A 615 -16.26 -7.10 0.74
CA LEU A 615 -16.45 -6.31 1.95
C LEU A 615 -17.49 -6.94 2.86
N ALA A 616 -18.67 -7.29 2.35
CA ALA A 616 -19.71 -7.95 3.13
C ALA A 616 -19.23 -9.28 3.74
N ARG A 617 -18.41 -10.06 3.01
CA ARG A 617 -17.79 -11.29 3.54
C ARG A 617 -16.76 -11.02 4.63
N GLY A 618 -15.91 -10.02 4.46
CA GLY A 618 -14.99 -9.57 5.49
C GLY A 618 -15.74 -9.10 6.75
N TYR A 619 -16.84 -8.38 6.57
CA TYR A 619 -17.72 -7.92 7.64
C TYR A 619 -18.34 -9.09 8.39
N ASP A 620 -19.02 -10.02 7.72
CA ASP A 620 -19.64 -11.16 8.40
C ASP A 620 -18.60 -12.08 9.06
N ALA A 621 -17.42 -12.27 8.46
CA ALA A 621 -16.33 -13.03 9.06
C ALA A 621 -15.93 -12.43 10.42
N ALA A 622 -15.67 -11.12 10.45
CA ALA A 622 -15.31 -10.42 11.66
C ALA A 622 -16.49 -10.28 12.64
N LEU A 623 -17.72 -10.21 12.15
CA LEU A 623 -18.93 -10.20 12.97
C LEU A 623 -19.06 -11.49 13.78
N LEU A 624 -18.79 -12.66 13.17
CA LEU A 624 -18.82 -13.95 13.87
C LEU A 624 -17.75 -14.00 14.98
N LEU A 625 -16.55 -13.47 14.71
CA LEU A 625 -15.50 -13.32 15.73
C LEU A 625 -15.92 -12.37 16.84
N ALA A 626 -16.45 -11.20 16.49
CA ALA A 626 -16.96 -10.19 17.42
C ALA A 626 -18.02 -10.77 18.34
N LYS A 627 -19.02 -11.49 17.80
CA LYS A 627 -20.05 -12.17 18.58
C LYS A 627 -19.49 -13.26 19.48
N SER A 628 -18.47 -13.98 19.02
CA SER A 628 -17.81 -14.98 19.86
C SER A 628 -17.11 -14.32 21.05
N VAL A 629 -16.43 -13.21 20.83
CA VAL A 629 -15.77 -12.43 21.89
C VAL A 629 -16.79 -11.84 22.86
N GLU A 630 -17.88 -11.24 22.40
CA GLU A 630 -18.97 -10.78 23.27
C GLU A 630 -19.52 -11.90 24.17
N GLN A 631 -19.67 -13.13 23.63
CA GLN A 631 -20.09 -14.29 24.42
C GLN A 631 -19.07 -14.67 25.48
N LEU A 632 -17.77 -14.73 25.13
CA LEU A 632 -16.70 -15.04 26.07
C LEU A 632 -16.63 -13.99 27.19
N VAL A 633 -16.71 -12.71 26.85
CA VAL A 633 -16.77 -11.61 27.83
C VAL A 633 -17.98 -11.76 28.74
N SER A 634 -19.16 -12.05 28.20
CA SER A 634 -20.38 -12.24 29.01
C SER A 634 -20.30 -13.43 29.96
N LYS A 635 -19.51 -14.45 29.61
CA LYS A 635 -19.25 -15.65 30.42
C LYS A 635 -18.04 -15.49 31.36
N GLU A 636 -17.40 -14.32 31.37
CA GLU A 636 -16.15 -14.06 32.10
C GLU A 636 -15.02 -15.05 31.75
N LEU A 637 -15.01 -15.54 30.51
CA LEU A 637 -13.99 -16.45 30.00
C LEU A 637 -12.81 -15.70 29.38
N PRO A 638 -11.58 -16.23 29.49
CA PRO A 638 -10.41 -15.61 28.86
C PRO A 638 -10.57 -15.49 27.35
N LEU A 639 -10.17 -14.35 26.78
CA LEU A 639 -10.03 -14.15 25.33
C LEU A 639 -8.77 -14.83 24.81
N SER A 640 -8.80 -16.16 24.77
CA SER A 640 -7.74 -17.02 24.25
C SER A 640 -8.13 -17.61 22.89
N ARG A 641 -7.12 -18.03 22.11
CA ARG A 641 -7.31 -18.70 20.81
C ARG A 641 -8.18 -19.96 20.93
N GLU A 642 -7.91 -20.79 21.95
CA GLU A 642 -8.66 -22.02 22.24
C GLU A 642 -10.14 -21.75 22.55
N ASN A 643 -10.42 -20.81 23.46
CA ASN A 643 -11.79 -20.46 23.81
C ASN A 643 -12.54 -19.88 22.61
N LEU A 644 -11.85 -19.15 21.74
CA LEU A 644 -12.45 -18.56 20.55
C LEU A 644 -12.83 -19.62 19.51
N ILE A 645 -12.01 -20.66 19.31
CA ILE A 645 -12.33 -21.82 18.47
C ILE A 645 -13.62 -22.50 18.97
N SER A 646 -13.68 -22.89 20.24
CA SER A 646 -14.88 -23.53 20.80
C SER A 646 -16.10 -22.61 20.74
N GLN A 647 -15.91 -21.31 20.98
CA GLN A 647 -17.04 -20.37 20.95
C GLN A 647 -17.57 -20.13 19.54
N LEU A 648 -16.73 -20.19 18.49
CA LEU A 648 -17.17 -20.12 17.09
C LEU A 648 -18.07 -21.33 16.72
N GLU A 649 -17.78 -22.51 17.25
CA GLU A 649 -18.57 -23.74 17.06
C GLU A 649 -19.89 -23.74 17.88
N GLU A 650 -19.96 -22.94 18.94
CA GLU A 650 -21.12 -22.83 19.84
C GLU A 650 -21.85 -21.48 19.72
N LEU A 651 -21.63 -20.75 18.63
CA LEU A 651 -22.26 -19.44 18.41
C LEU A 651 -23.79 -19.56 18.38
N PRO A 652 -24.53 -18.75 19.16
CA PRO A 652 -25.97 -18.61 18.98
C PRO A 652 -26.28 -17.97 17.62
N PRO A 653 -27.54 -17.99 17.16
CA PRO A 653 -27.88 -17.43 15.86
C PRO A 653 -27.43 -15.98 15.68
N VAL A 654 -26.68 -15.71 14.60
CA VAL A 654 -26.13 -14.39 14.25
C VAL A 654 -26.79 -13.88 12.98
N ASN A 655 -27.29 -12.65 13.00
CA ASN A 655 -27.77 -11.97 11.80
C ASN A 655 -26.57 -11.30 11.11
N GLY A 656 -26.06 -11.90 10.04
CA GLY A 656 -25.09 -11.25 9.16
C GLY A 656 -25.75 -10.59 7.94
N VAL A 657 -24.92 -9.91 7.16
CA VAL A 657 -25.30 -9.25 5.92
C VAL A 657 -25.59 -10.27 4.82
N ILE A 658 -24.85 -11.37 4.76
CA ILE A 658 -25.07 -12.42 3.76
C ILE A 658 -26.31 -13.22 4.11
N ARG A 659 -26.44 -13.61 5.38
CA ARG A 659 -27.56 -14.38 5.87
C ARG A 659 -27.64 -14.35 7.39
N ARG A 660 -28.75 -14.86 7.88
CA ARG A 660 -28.84 -15.37 9.25
C ARG A 660 -28.12 -16.72 9.36
N TYR A 661 -27.16 -16.79 10.26
CA TYR A 661 -26.45 -18.02 10.61
C TYR A 661 -27.07 -18.62 11.87
N GLU A 662 -27.61 -19.84 11.80
CA GLU A 662 -28.28 -20.48 12.95
C GLU A 662 -27.30 -21.29 13.81
N ALA A 663 -26.55 -22.20 13.17
CA ALA A 663 -25.41 -22.93 13.73
C ALA A 663 -24.30 -22.89 12.69
N VAL A 664 -23.43 -21.87 12.80
CA VAL A 664 -22.52 -21.48 11.71
C VAL A 664 -21.45 -22.56 11.48
N TYR A 665 -20.86 -23.01 12.57
CA TYR A 665 -19.81 -24.00 12.62
C TYR A 665 -20.15 -25.07 13.63
N THR A 666 -19.58 -26.25 13.43
CA THR A 666 -19.62 -27.37 14.38
C THR A 666 -18.25 -28.04 14.33
N PRO A 667 -17.87 -28.89 15.32
CA PRO A 667 -16.59 -29.59 15.31
C PRO A 667 -16.30 -30.43 14.04
N THR A 668 -17.32 -30.71 13.23
CA THR A 668 -17.21 -31.46 11.97
C THR A 668 -17.55 -30.64 10.72
N GLN A 669 -17.93 -29.38 10.87
CA GLN A 669 -18.33 -28.51 9.76
C GLN A 669 -17.86 -27.08 10.01
N HIS A 670 -16.76 -26.69 9.36
CA HIS A 670 -16.18 -25.35 9.42
C HIS A 670 -16.46 -24.51 8.16
N ARG A 671 -17.54 -24.81 7.43
CA ARG A 671 -17.98 -24.05 6.25
C ARG A 671 -19.36 -23.45 6.53
N ALA A 672 -19.43 -22.11 6.55
CA ALA A 672 -20.63 -21.36 6.86
C ALA A 672 -21.62 -21.27 5.68
N LEU A 673 -21.10 -21.26 4.44
CA LEU A 673 -21.89 -21.08 3.22
C LEU A 673 -21.94 -22.36 2.38
N SER A 674 -23.03 -22.50 1.65
CA SER A 674 -23.36 -23.59 0.74
C SER A 674 -23.58 -23.07 -0.68
N ALA A 675 -23.71 -23.96 -1.67
CA ALA A 675 -24.07 -23.57 -3.04
C ALA A 675 -25.41 -22.78 -3.10
N ALA A 676 -26.33 -23.02 -2.16
CA ALA A 676 -27.65 -22.38 -2.08
C ALA A 676 -27.60 -20.87 -1.77
N ASP A 677 -26.51 -20.41 -1.15
CA ASP A 677 -26.33 -19.01 -0.74
C ASP A 677 -25.92 -18.09 -1.91
N TYR A 678 -25.62 -18.68 -3.07
CA TYR A 678 -25.27 -17.96 -4.30
C TYR A 678 -26.37 -18.05 -5.34
N ALA A 679 -26.55 -16.99 -6.12
CA ALA A 679 -27.51 -16.92 -7.22
C ALA A 679 -26.82 -16.53 -8.52
N VAL A 680 -27.45 -16.80 -9.66
CA VAL A 680 -27.03 -16.30 -10.97
C VAL A 680 -28.11 -15.38 -11.51
N SER A 681 -27.74 -14.19 -12.00
CA SER A 681 -28.67 -13.18 -12.51
C SER A 681 -28.22 -12.57 -13.84
N GLN A 682 -29.19 -12.24 -14.69
CA GLN A 682 -29.02 -11.52 -15.97
C GLN A 682 -29.24 -10.01 -15.88
N ARG A 683 -29.89 -9.50 -14.82
CA ARG A 683 -30.52 -8.16 -14.82
C ARG A 683 -29.62 -6.99 -14.44
N SER A 684 -28.48 -7.23 -13.84
CA SER A 684 -27.49 -6.18 -13.58
C SER A 684 -26.19 -6.85 -13.18
N CYS A 685 -25.42 -7.18 -14.20
CA CYS A 685 -23.99 -7.35 -14.05
C CYS A 685 -23.40 -5.94 -13.72
N ARG A 686 -23.62 -5.47 -12.48
CA ARG A 686 -22.92 -4.37 -11.81
C ARG A 686 -21.88 -4.95 -10.86
N PRO A 687 -20.81 -4.22 -10.51
CA PRO A 687 -19.92 -4.64 -9.43
C PRO A 687 -20.77 -5.04 -8.22
N ASP A 688 -20.45 -6.17 -7.60
CA ASP A 688 -21.21 -6.81 -6.53
C ASP A 688 -21.93 -5.82 -5.59
N GLY A 689 -23.24 -5.99 -5.38
CA GLY A 689 -23.99 -5.21 -4.39
C GLY A 689 -25.35 -4.66 -4.83
N ASP A 690 -26.25 -5.46 -5.39
CA ASP A 690 -27.69 -5.11 -5.35
C ASP A 690 -28.41 -6.20 -4.55
N ALA A 691 -29.37 -5.80 -3.70
CA ALA A 691 -30.45 -6.66 -3.23
C ALA A 691 -30.95 -7.58 -4.35
N ALA A 692 -31.18 -8.87 -4.06
CA ALA A 692 -32.25 -9.54 -4.78
C ALA A 692 -33.59 -8.96 -4.27
N PRO A 693 -34.53 -8.57 -5.14
CA PRO A 693 -35.87 -8.19 -4.71
C PRO A 693 -36.63 -9.38 -4.08
#